data_AF-A0A6I8P8L9-F1
#
_entry.id   AF-A0A6I8P8L9-F1
#
_cell.length_a   1.000
_cell.length_b   1.000
_cell.length_c   1.000
_cell.angle_alpha   90.00
_cell.angle_beta   90.00
_cell.angle_gamma   90.00
#
_symmetry.space_group_name_H-M   'P 1'
#
loop_
_entity.id
_entity.type
_entity.pdbx_description
1 polymer ?
#
loop_
_entity_poly.entity_id
_entity_poly.type
_entity_poly.pdbx_seq_one_letter_code
_entity_poly.pdbx_strand_id
1 'polypeptide(L)'
;MEKGWHPGPVRPTPSWAALRLLLLLGWMAQTGPAEAKMVTAWPPLGRLDLIAVDDLGSQGRMAAALSLPQIDPRIGGPDPLLATLPTLSQVQGWTPGQAAALTRRLLDAGYQIWNARDLTALGTLLGGLPSSELQALAPDVVLDAVRAPGFADHLDTIPTPLKMAFVEQIAAAVSSPGELVKTIPAGLAGSIPLALLAFREETLPRLEDLNRKPWTRPQATMFFDAVVKNGSAFSSLSAHILHGFTCKAVRALTPGRLRQLVVALGQLDVRLAAEQLSCLADRVVEVGHLPQDLDKLPRDLLLFLSPLELAGAGSCRQIFRRVGEARVDALLPPGHPQRAQLLADALACLGVRGWRLSAEDARVLGRLACDLDGRFVAGSGEALLPQLIHCEAGLAPDQADAVRAALRDGHTPYGPPSNWTVGTLNGLHRLLRAFDWHIVQSIPEGVVSAWLKGAITDPAWPRQDLVAFVRNLRPTRIRRDAGLGGETSCPSDKKALEDIETSDIVAYSEQMLQDCLNASIVAEKLESLGLYPFSEQQFPILKKKLDEVYPDGYPEVVIQRLGSIIRFVTSQDVEKWNVTSVEMLDSLLRPQEEGAVINSSVTATVIKRFMLGGNPLNASVLNTLGSKYVCLLSEAQLDTIQPQDLRMVAQLNLSACSELQKSVLYRKAKLAFQDEKPQQNFYRLIQPYLGGASLEDLRWLSHKDLNMDMATFLTLQESAVLELTPLEVRDLLGENVKELKDHRRIPVISHWIRRQTAAALEVLGIGYIGGKPSGYIVIPQIGRMSSLDPSASAAAQLHSPSITLLLLSFWLLSHLA
;
A
#
# COMPACT_ATOMS: atom_id res chain seq x y z
N MET A 1 -57.42 -8.39 -49.53
CA MET A 1 -57.26 -9.14 -50.79
C MET A 1 -55.80 -9.49 -50.94
N GLU A 2 -55.57 -10.76 -51.29
CA GLU A 2 -54.34 -11.53 -51.20
C GLU A 2 -53.21 -11.10 -52.12
N LYS A 3 -51.99 -11.44 -51.68
CA LYS A 3 -50.89 -12.19 -52.35
C LYS A 3 -49.57 -11.59 -51.85
N GLY A 4 -48.55 -12.33 -51.42
CA GLY A 4 -48.17 -13.73 -51.59
C GLY A 4 -46.63 -13.76 -51.57
N TRP A 5 -46.06 -14.69 -50.81
CA TRP A 5 -44.64 -14.85 -50.43
C TRP A 5 -43.56 -14.79 -51.54
N HIS A 6 -42.36 -14.31 -51.16
CA HIS A 6 -41.10 -15.10 -51.07
C HIS A 6 -39.90 -14.24 -50.58
N PRO A 7 -39.14 -14.66 -49.53
CA PRO A 7 -37.82 -14.11 -49.23
C PRO A 7 -36.69 -15.00 -49.80
N GLY A 8 -35.75 -14.38 -50.52
CA GLY A 8 -34.46 -14.95 -50.95
C GLY A 8 -33.38 -14.87 -49.86
N PRO A 9 -32.18 -15.43 -50.09
CA PRO A 9 -31.43 -16.21 -49.11
C PRO A 9 -30.71 -15.38 -48.03
N VAL A 10 -30.81 -15.88 -46.79
CA VAL A 10 -30.00 -15.46 -45.65
C VAL A 10 -28.53 -15.79 -45.91
N ARG A 11 -27.67 -14.77 -45.99
CA ARG A 11 -26.21 -14.94 -45.87
C ARG A 11 -25.88 -15.26 -44.40
N PRO A 12 -25.01 -16.24 -44.11
CA PRO A 12 -24.66 -16.55 -42.73
C PRO A 12 -23.87 -15.39 -42.11
N THR A 13 -24.36 -14.91 -40.97
CA THR A 13 -23.57 -14.08 -40.05
C THR A 13 -22.31 -14.83 -39.66
N PRO A 14 -21.12 -14.22 -39.70
CA PRO A 14 -19.90 -14.91 -39.29
C PRO A 14 -20.01 -15.27 -37.80
N SER A 15 -19.72 -16.52 -37.46
CA SER A 15 -19.65 -16.94 -36.06
C SER A 15 -18.55 -16.15 -35.36
N TRP A 16 -18.72 -15.92 -34.06
CA TRP A 16 -17.72 -15.29 -33.18
C TRP A 16 -16.32 -15.95 -33.24
N ALA A 17 -16.20 -17.16 -33.80
CA ALA A 17 -14.93 -17.82 -34.06
C ALA A 17 -14.15 -17.19 -35.24
N ALA A 18 -14.82 -16.70 -36.29
CA ALA A 18 -14.16 -16.08 -37.45
C ALA A 18 -13.62 -14.67 -37.14
N LEU A 19 -14.29 -13.91 -36.28
CA LEU A 19 -13.81 -12.62 -35.77
C LEU A 19 -12.62 -12.77 -34.81
N ARG A 20 -12.58 -13.86 -34.01
CA ARG A 20 -11.40 -14.22 -33.21
C ARG A 20 -10.22 -14.64 -34.08
N LEU A 21 -10.45 -15.36 -35.17
CA LEU A 21 -9.37 -15.75 -36.08
C LEU A 21 -8.77 -14.54 -36.82
N LEU A 22 -9.60 -13.57 -37.21
CA LEU A 22 -9.13 -12.33 -37.86
C LEU A 22 -8.41 -11.38 -36.88
N LEU A 23 -8.81 -11.35 -35.60
CA LEU A 23 -8.08 -10.63 -34.56
C LEU A 23 -6.76 -11.32 -34.20
N LEU A 24 -6.71 -12.66 -34.20
CA LEU A 24 -5.47 -13.44 -34.00
C LEU A 24 -4.51 -13.32 -35.19
N LEU A 25 -5.03 -13.28 -36.43
CA LEU A 25 -4.23 -13.08 -37.64
C LEU A 25 -3.78 -11.62 -37.80
N GLY A 26 -4.58 -10.64 -37.34
CA GLY A 26 -4.18 -9.24 -37.25
C GLY A 26 -3.10 -8.98 -36.22
N TRP A 27 -3.12 -9.72 -35.09
CA TRP A 27 -2.05 -9.67 -34.08
C TRP A 27 -0.77 -10.35 -34.57
N MET A 28 -0.88 -11.51 -35.24
CA MET A 28 0.27 -12.21 -35.83
C MET A 28 0.92 -11.47 -37.01
N ALA A 29 0.19 -10.58 -37.70
CA ALA A 29 0.74 -9.78 -38.80
C ALA A 29 1.50 -8.51 -38.35
N GLN A 30 1.37 -8.10 -37.07
CA GLN A 30 2.14 -6.99 -36.48
C GLN A 30 3.41 -7.45 -35.76
N THR A 31 3.59 -8.75 -35.54
CA THR A 31 4.83 -9.34 -35.02
C THR A 31 5.51 -10.12 -36.13
N GLY A 32 6.49 -9.52 -36.80
CA GLY A 32 7.33 -10.24 -37.75
C GLY A 32 8.07 -11.40 -37.07
N PRO A 33 8.47 -12.47 -37.81
CA PRO A 33 9.10 -13.66 -37.25
C PRO A 33 10.51 -13.43 -36.65
N ALA A 34 10.97 -12.17 -36.57
CA ALA A 34 12.20 -11.75 -35.90
C ALA A 34 11.98 -11.42 -34.40
N GLU A 35 10.80 -10.96 -33.98
CA GLU A 35 10.57 -10.54 -32.58
C GLU A 35 10.21 -11.70 -31.63
N ALA A 36 9.63 -12.79 -32.16
CA ALA A 36 9.27 -13.96 -31.34
C ALA A 36 10.46 -14.87 -30.98
N LYS A 37 11.67 -14.59 -31.48
CA LYS A 37 12.90 -15.38 -31.21
C LYS A 37 13.92 -14.69 -30.30
N MET A 38 13.64 -13.49 -29.80
CA MET A 38 14.62 -12.70 -29.03
C MET A 38 14.25 -12.44 -27.56
N VAL A 39 13.19 -13.04 -27.02
CA VAL A 39 12.77 -12.85 -25.61
C VAL A 39 13.21 -14.00 -24.68
N THR A 40 13.93 -15.02 -25.17
CA THR A 40 14.13 -16.27 -24.40
C THR A 40 15.57 -16.58 -23.97
N ALA A 41 16.48 -15.62 -23.92
CA ALA A 41 17.84 -15.90 -23.44
C ALA A 41 18.40 -14.77 -22.59
N TRP A 42 18.61 -15.03 -21.28
CA TRP A 42 19.73 -14.42 -20.59
C TRP A 42 21.00 -15.05 -21.17
N PRO A 43 22.00 -14.27 -21.58
CA PRO A 43 23.32 -14.82 -21.81
C PRO A 43 23.89 -15.36 -20.49
N PRO A 44 24.79 -16.37 -20.55
CA PRO A 44 25.58 -16.77 -19.41
C PRO A 44 26.29 -15.55 -18.81
N LEU A 45 26.69 -15.64 -17.54
CA LEU A 45 27.33 -14.56 -16.80
C LEU A 45 28.64 -14.06 -17.48
N GLY A 46 29.13 -14.67 -18.56
CA GLY A 46 30.25 -14.20 -19.37
C GLY A 46 29.87 -13.76 -20.80
N ARG A 47 30.40 -12.59 -21.19
CA ARG A 47 30.41 -11.98 -22.54
C ARG A 47 29.07 -11.81 -23.24
N LEU A 48 28.42 -10.68 -22.93
CA LEU A 48 27.83 -9.89 -24.01
C LEU A 48 28.97 -9.11 -24.65
N ASP A 49 29.23 -9.37 -25.93
CA ASP A 49 30.21 -8.62 -26.73
C ASP A 49 29.93 -7.12 -26.69
N LEU A 50 30.91 -6.34 -27.14
CA LEU A 50 30.84 -4.89 -27.08
C LEU A 50 29.64 -4.31 -27.88
N ILE A 51 28.49 -4.04 -27.23
CA ILE A 51 27.35 -3.26 -27.77
C ILE A 51 27.75 -1.79 -28.04
N ALA A 52 27.57 -1.27 -29.26
CA ALA A 52 27.86 0.14 -29.55
C ALA A 52 26.87 1.09 -28.84
N VAL A 53 27.23 2.36 -28.64
CA VAL A 53 26.31 3.35 -28.03
C VAL A 53 25.04 3.51 -28.87
N ASP A 54 25.17 3.46 -30.20
CA ASP A 54 24.02 3.46 -31.12
C ASP A 54 23.14 2.21 -30.96
N ASP A 55 23.75 1.08 -30.62
CA ASP A 55 23.02 -0.16 -30.34
C ASP A 55 22.25 -0.08 -29.00
N LEU A 56 22.73 0.67 -27.99
CA LEU A 56 21.99 0.89 -26.73
C LEU A 56 20.65 1.59 -26.97
N GLY A 57 20.63 2.59 -27.86
CA GLY A 57 19.40 3.25 -28.29
C GLY A 57 18.43 2.28 -28.96
N SER A 58 18.95 1.37 -29.79
CA SER A 58 18.14 0.35 -30.48
C SER A 58 17.64 -0.79 -29.57
N GLN A 59 18.34 -1.08 -28.47
CA GLN A 59 18.00 -2.13 -27.51
C GLN A 59 16.87 -1.76 -26.55
N GLY A 60 16.47 -0.48 -26.49
CA GLY A 60 15.35 -0.01 -25.68
C GLY A 60 15.47 -0.46 -24.22
N ARG A 61 14.48 -1.21 -23.72
CA ARG A 61 14.45 -1.70 -22.32
C ARG A 61 15.55 -2.71 -21.97
N MET A 62 16.19 -3.35 -22.95
CA MET A 62 17.26 -4.33 -22.67
C MET A 62 18.56 -3.66 -22.19
N ALA A 63 18.78 -2.39 -22.53
CA ALA A 63 19.92 -1.62 -22.04
C ALA A 63 19.89 -1.44 -20.51
N ALA A 64 18.70 -1.43 -19.90
CA ALA A 64 18.54 -1.38 -18.45
C ALA A 64 19.09 -2.61 -17.72
N ALA A 65 19.26 -3.74 -18.42
CA ALA A 65 19.83 -4.97 -17.85
C ALA A 65 21.37 -4.94 -17.77
N LEU A 66 22.02 -3.92 -18.35
CA LEU A 66 23.48 -3.77 -18.33
C LEU A 66 23.95 -3.05 -17.06
N SER A 67 25.01 -3.52 -16.43
CA SER A 67 25.60 -2.83 -15.27
C SER A 67 26.38 -1.58 -15.71
N LEU A 68 26.54 -0.59 -14.82
CA LEU A 68 27.36 0.58 -15.16
C LEU A 68 28.79 0.24 -15.61
N PRO A 69 29.52 -0.70 -14.99
CA PRO A 69 30.82 -1.14 -15.51
C PRO A 69 30.78 -1.71 -16.93
N GLN A 70 29.63 -2.14 -17.43
CA GLN A 70 29.45 -2.59 -18.82
C GLN A 70 29.14 -1.42 -19.78
N ILE A 71 28.59 -0.32 -19.26
CA ILE A 71 28.26 0.90 -20.02
C ILE A 71 29.46 1.86 -20.06
N ASP A 72 30.14 2.00 -18.92
CA ASP A 72 31.19 2.97 -18.63
C ASP A 72 32.38 2.93 -19.62
N PRO A 73 32.97 1.77 -19.96
CA PRO A 73 34.08 1.71 -20.91
C PRO A 73 33.74 2.19 -22.32
N ARG A 74 32.45 2.33 -22.66
CA ARG A 74 31.95 2.61 -24.02
C ARG A 74 31.65 4.09 -24.25
N ILE A 75 31.46 4.83 -23.18
CA ILE A 75 31.10 6.25 -23.21
C ILE A 75 32.35 7.13 -23.37
N GLY A 76 33.55 6.61 -23.12
CA GLY A 76 34.81 7.33 -23.31
C GLY A 76 35.03 8.46 -22.29
N GLY A 77 35.89 9.43 -22.63
CA GLY A 77 36.16 10.60 -21.79
C GLY A 77 35.01 11.63 -21.76
N PRO A 78 35.24 12.83 -21.23
CA PRO A 78 34.21 13.88 -21.09
C PRO A 78 33.52 14.27 -22.41
N ASP A 79 34.29 14.53 -23.48
CA ASP A 79 33.73 15.00 -24.76
C ASP A 79 32.87 13.94 -25.46
N PRO A 80 33.30 12.66 -25.55
CA PRO A 80 32.43 11.60 -26.07
C PRO A 80 31.15 11.38 -25.27
N LEU A 81 31.16 11.54 -23.94
CA LEU A 81 29.94 11.45 -23.12
C LEU A 81 28.91 12.51 -23.52
N LEU A 82 29.34 13.77 -23.68
CA LEU A 82 28.45 14.84 -24.10
C LEU A 82 27.89 14.60 -25.52
N ALA A 83 28.72 14.10 -26.43
CA ALA A 83 28.30 13.78 -27.80
C ALA A 83 27.26 12.64 -27.87
N THR A 84 27.24 11.74 -26.88
CA THR A 84 26.32 10.59 -26.81
C THR A 84 25.00 10.86 -26.09
N LEU A 85 24.84 12.02 -25.45
CA LEU A 85 23.61 12.39 -24.73
C LEU A 85 22.32 12.21 -25.57
N PRO A 86 22.26 12.59 -26.86
CA PRO A 86 21.04 12.39 -27.67
C PRO A 86 20.61 10.92 -27.74
N THR A 87 21.55 9.98 -27.72
CA THR A 87 21.25 8.54 -27.73
C THR A 87 20.85 8.05 -26.34
N LEU A 88 21.62 8.43 -25.31
CA LEU A 88 21.36 8.00 -23.92
C LEU A 88 20.02 8.51 -23.37
N SER A 89 19.61 9.72 -23.77
CA SER A 89 18.35 10.36 -23.37
C SER A 89 17.10 9.65 -23.90
N GLN A 90 17.24 8.74 -24.88
CA GLN A 90 16.13 8.01 -25.48
C GLN A 90 15.99 6.58 -24.94
N VAL A 91 17.03 6.06 -24.27
CA VAL A 91 17.03 4.71 -23.72
C VAL A 91 15.96 4.59 -22.64
N GLN A 92 15.06 3.64 -22.81
CA GLN A 92 13.93 3.43 -21.89
C GLN A 92 14.31 2.47 -20.77
N GLY A 93 13.84 2.75 -19.55
CA GLY A 93 13.92 1.82 -18.43
C GLY A 93 15.20 1.87 -17.61
N TRP A 94 16.02 2.93 -17.72
CA TRP A 94 17.14 3.15 -16.81
C TRP A 94 16.76 2.88 -15.36
N THR A 95 17.58 2.10 -14.65
CA THR A 95 17.43 1.99 -13.20
C THR A 95 17.75 3.35 -12.57
N PRO A 96 17.17 3.69 -11.40
CA PRO A 96 17.48 4.94 -10.72
C PRO A 96 18.98 5.12 -10.47
N GLY A 97 19.71 4.04 -10.14
CA GLY A 97 21.16 4.08 -9.93
C GLY A 97 21.96 4.29 -11.21
N GLN A 98 21.52 3.73 -12.34
CA GLN A 98 22.14 3.99 -13.66
C GLN A 98 21.93 5.45 -14.09
N ALA A 99 20.69 5.93 -14.03
CA ALA A 99 20.36 7.30 -14.40
C ALA A 99 21.14 8.30 -13.54
N ALA A 100 21.17 8.11 -12.22
CA ALA A 100 21.89 9.01 -11.30
C ALA A 100 23.38 9.10 -11.63
N ALA A 101 24.04 7.97 -11.88
CA ALA A 101 25.46 7.96 -12.18
C ALA A 101 25.81 8.52 -13.56
N LEU A 102 24.98 8.26 -14.58
CA LEU A 102 25.17 8.84 -15.91
C LEU A 102 24.96 10.35 -15.88
N THR A 103 23.91 10.83 -15.21
CA THR A 103 23.64 12.26 -15.03
C THR A 103 24.75 12.93 -14.23
N ARG A 104 25.25 12.31 -13.16
CA ARG A 104 26.40 12.82 -12.40
C ARG A 104 27.62 13.01 -13.29
N ARG A 105 27.95 12.01 -14.12
CA ARG A 105 29.08 12.11 -15.05
C ARG A 105 28.89 13.19 -16.11
N LEU A 106 27.67 13.38 -16.61
CA LEU A 106 27.37 14.47 -17.55
C LEU A 106 27.68 15.83 -16.91
N LEU A 107 27.23 16.05 -15.67
CA LEU A 107 27.50 17.28 -14.92
C LEU A 107 29.01 17.45 -14.65
N ASP A 108 29.69 16.38 -14.21
CA ASP A 108 31.15 16.40 -13.95
C ASP A 108 31.96 16.62 -15.25
N ALA A 109 31.44 16.19 -16.40
CA ALA A 109 32.01 16.42 -17.73
C ALA A 109 31.73 17.84 -18.28
N GLY A 110 31.02 18.68 -17.52
CA GLY A 110 30.76 20.08 -17.88
C GLY A 110 29.41 20.33 -18.57
N TYR A 111 28.48 19.36 -18.55
CA TYR A 111 27.09 19.62 -18.95
C TYR A 111 26.46 20.63 -17.99
N GLN A 112 25.89 21.71 -18.52
CA GLN A 112 25.26 22.76 -17.72
C GLN A 112 23.80 22.94 -18.13
N ILE A 113 22.94 23.10 -17.14
CA ILE A 113 21.49 23.29 -17.34
C ILE A 113 21.19 24.77 -17.11
N TRP A 114 21.09 25.56 -18.19
CA TRP A 114 20.82 26.99 -18.11
C TRP A 114 19.40 27.35 -18.50
N ASN A 115 18.78 26.52 -19.35
CA ASN A 115 17.49 26.80 -19.92
C ASN A 115 16.66 25.52 -20.11
N ALA A 116 15.42 25.71 -20.55
CA ALA A 116 14.46 24.62 -20.73
C ALA A 116 14.96 23.55 -21.72
N ARG A 117 15.70 23.93 -22.77
CA ARG A 117 16.22 22.97 -23.76
C ARG A 117 17.23 22.03 -23.13
N ASP A 118 18.14 22.55 -22.32
CA ASP A 118 19.16 21.75 -21.63
C ASP A 118 18.51 20.76 -20.66
N LEU A 119 17.46 21.20 -19.93
CA LEU A 119 16.73 20.31 -19.03
C LEU A 119 15.97 19.23 -19.80
N THR A 120 15.34 19.58 -20.93
CA THR A 120 14.61 18.62 -21.77
C THR A 120 15.53 17.63 -22.49
N ALA A 121 16.77 18.02 -22.80
CA ALA A 121 17.73 17.18 -23.49
C ALA A 121 18.23 15.99 -22.65
N LEU A 122 18.00 15.99 -21.33
CA LEU A 122 18.28 14.83 -20.48
C LEU A 122 17.35 13.64 -20.81
N GLY A 123 16.14 13.89 -21.32
CA GLY A 123 15.17 12.85 -21.65
C GLY A 123 14.94 11.88 -20.48
N THR A 124 15.17 10.58 -20.71
CA THR A 124 15.02 9.52 -19.70
C THR A 124 16.07 9.56 -18.58
N LEU A 125 17.20 10.26 -18.76
CA LEU A 125 18.21 10.45 -17.71
C LEU A 125 17.75 11.43 -16.62
N LEU A 126 16.65 12.16 -16.86
CA LEU A 126 16.08 13.10 -15.90
C LEU A 126 15.84 12.48 -14.52
N GLY A 127 15.49 11.19 -14.46
CA GLY A 127 15.30 10.47 -13.20
C GLY A 127 16.54 10.39 -12.31
N GLY A 128 17.73 10.68 -12.85
CA GLY A 128 19.00 10.75 -12.13
C GLY A 128 19.44 12.16 -11.73
N LEU A 129 18.70 13.21 -12.09
CA LEU A 129 19.06 14.59 -11.75
C LEU A 129 18.90 14.82 -10.24
N PRO A 130 19.93 15.33 -9.53
CA PRO A 130 19.77 15.69 -8.13
C PRO A 130 18.71 16.79 -7.97
N SER A 131 17.82 16.66 -6.98
CA SER A 131 16.78 17.65 -6.71
C SER A 131 17.35 19.03 -6.37
N SER A 132 18.53 19.09 -5.76
CA SER A 132 19.24 20.34 -5.50
C SER A 132 19.64 21.08 -6.77
N GLU A 133 20.04 20.36 -7.83
CA GLU A 133 20.36 20.96 -9.14
C GLU A 133 19.10 21.54 -9.77
N LEU A 134 17.98 20.82 -9.72
CA LEU A 134 16.69 21.33 -10.20
C LEU A 134 16.23 22.56 -9.39
N GLN A 135 16.40 22.53 -8.06
CA GLN A 135 16.01 23.63 -7.18
C GLN A 135 16.86 24.88 -7.36
N ALA A 136 18.09 24.74 -7.85
CA ALA A 136 18.97 25.87 -8.15
C ALA A 136 18.59 26.60 -9.45
N LEU A 137 17.78 25.99 -10.32
CA LEU A 137 17.29 26.62 -11.54
C LEU A 137 16.26 27.71 -11.22
N ALA A 138 16.15 28.68 -12.13
CA ALA A 138 15.07 29.65 -12.07
C ALA A 138 13.71 28.94 -12.28
N PRO A 139 12.66 29.27 -11.50
CA PRO A 139 11.34 28.64 -11.64
C PRO A 139 10.77 28.67 -13.07
N ASP A 140 10.99 29.76 -13.81
CA ASP A 140 10.53 29.92 -15.19
C ASP A 140 11.21 28.93 -16.17
N VAL A 141 12.46 28.55 -15.92
CA VAL A 141 13.19 27.56 -16.73
C VAL A 141 12.51 26.19 -16.63
N VAL A 142 12.13 25.81 -15.40
CA VAL A 142 11.42 24.55 -15.13
C VAL A 142 10.02 24.59 -15.73
N LEU A 143 9.32 25.71 -15.61
CA LEU A 143 7.99 25.91 -16.17
C LEU A 143 7.99 25.78 -17.70
N ASP A 144 8.98 26.35 -18.37
CA ASP A 144 9.12 26.27 -19.83
C ASP A 144 9.50 24.87 -20.30
N ALA A 145 10.34 24.14 -19.55
CA ALA A 145 10.66 22.75 -19.85
C ALA A 145 9.43 21.84 -19.77
N VAL A 146 8.59 22.04 -18.75
CA VAL A 146 7.32 21.30 -18.56
C VAL A 146 6.32 21.54 -19.69
N ARG A 147 6.39 22.70 -20.35
CA ARG A 147 5.57 23.02 -21.53
C ARG A 147 6.13 22.45 -22.83
N ALA A 148 7.37 21.94 -22.83
CA ALA A 148 7.97 21.35 -24.01
C ALA A 148 7.25 20.04 -24.39
N PRO A 149 6.97 19.81 -25.69
CA PRO A 149 6.32 18.58 -26.15
C PRO A 149 7.09 17.33 -25.73
N GLY A 150 6.41 16.33 -25.17
CA GLY A 150 6.98 15.04 -24.78
C GLY A 150 7.77 15.03 -23.46
N PHE A 151 8.16 16.19 -22.91
CA PHE A 151 8.93 16.22 -21.65
C PHE A 151 8.12 15.70 -20.45
N ALA A 152 6.81 15.96 -20.43
CA ALA A 152 5.92 15.51 -19.38
C ALA A 152 5.90 13.98 -19.19
N ASP A 153 6.14 13.22 -20.27
CA ASP A 153 6.12 11.75 -20.26
C ASP A 153 7.30 11.18 -19.45
N HIS A 154 8.39 11.92 -19.31
CA HIS A 154 9.55 11.52 -18.52
C HIS A 154 9.33 11.70 -17.01
N LEU A 155 8.34 12.48 -16.59
CA LEU A 155 8.10 12.82 -15.17
C LEU A 155 7.35 11.73 -14.41
N ASP A 156 6.74 10.76 -15.11
CA ASP A 156 5.96 9.70 -14.48
C ASP A 156 6.83 8.76 -13.62
N THR A 157 8.07 8.52 -14.04
CA THR A 157 8.95 7.49 -13.46
C THR A 157 10.10 8.05 -12.63
N ILE A 158 10.21 9.37 -12.47
CA ILE A 158 11.30 9.98 -11.68
C ILE A 158 11.11 9.73 -10.17
N PRO A 159 12.20 9.78 -9.37
CA PRO A 159 12.15 9.63 -7.91
C PRO A 159 11.26 10.68 -7.23
N THR A 160 10.65 10.29 -6.09
CA THR A 160 9.76 11.17 -5.32
C THR A 160 10.37 12.52 -4.94
N PRO A 161 11.62 12.61 -4.44
CA PRO A 161 12.24 13.90 -4.11
C PRO A 161 12.28 14.84 -5.31
N LEU A 162 12.57 14.31 -6.50
CA LEU A 162 12.63 15.09 -7.73
C LEU A 162 11.23 15.53 -8.19
N LYS A 163 10.20 14.66 -8.05
CA LYS A 163 8.80 15.08 -8.31
C LYS A 163 8.39 16.27 -7.43
N MET A 164 8.72 16.23 -6.14
CA MET A 164 8.42 17.32 -5.20
C MET A 164 9.14 18.61 -5.59
N ALA A 165 10.42 18.52 -5.97
CA ALA A 165 11.21 19.67 -6.43
C ALA A 165 10.61 20.30 -7.70
N PHE A 166 10.12 19.49 -8.66
CA PHE A 166 9.38 20.01 -9.81
C PHE A 166 8.10 20.74 -9.40
N VAL A 167 7.30 20.16 -8.51
CA VAL A 167 6.07 20.81 -8.03
C VAL A 167 6.38 22.15 -7.36
N GLU A 168 7.40 22.21 -6.52
CA GLU A 168 7.84 23.43 -5.84
C GLU A 168 8.25 24.52 -6.84
N GLN A 169 9.09 24.17 -7.82
CA GLN A 169 9.53 25.10 -8.86
C GLN A 169 8.37 25.60 -9.73
N ILE A 170 7.47 24.73 -10.15
CA ILE A 170 6.28 25.14 -10.93
C ILE A 170 5.38 26.04 -10.09
N ALA A 171 5.14 25.69 -8.83
CA ALA A 171 4.32 26.49 -7.91
C ALA A 171 4.91 27.89 -7.66
N ALA A 172 6.24 28.00 -7.60
CA ALA A 172 6.94 29.27 -7.48
C ALA A 172 6.87 30.13 -8.76
N ALA A 173 6.79 29.51 -9.94
CA ALA A 173 6.73 30.20 -11.23
C ALA A 173 5.34 30.74 -11.59
N VAL A 174 4.27 30.15 -11.04
CA VAL A 174 2.89 30.53 -11.40
C VAL A 174 2.27 31.53 -10.43
N SER A 175 1.41 32.40 -10.95
CA SER A 175 0.77 33.48 -10.17
C SER A 175 -0.46 33.06 -9.39
N SER A 176 -1.02 31.87 -9.65
CA SER A 176 -2.24 31.41 -8.98
C SER A 176 -2.34 29.89 -8.90
N PRO A 177 -3.10 29.36 -7.92
CA PRO A 177 -3.35 27.92 -7.80
C PRO A 177 -4.09 27.34 -9.03
N GLY A 178 -4.92 28.14 -9.70
CA GLY A 178 -5.59 27.73 -10.95
C GLY A 178 -4.61 27.48 -12.09
N GLU A 179 -3.62 28.37 -12.27
CA GLU A 179 -2.56 28.18 -13.28
C GLU A 179 -1.63 27.03 -12.94
N LEU A 180 -1.39 26.75 -11.64
CA LEU A 180 -0.68 25.54 -11.20
C LEU A 180 -1.41 24.28 -11.69
N VAL A 181 -2.71 24.16 -11.40
CA VAL A 181 -3.51 22.98 -11.79
C VAL A 181 -3.55 22.79 -13.31
N LYS A 182 -3.67 23.89 -14.05
CA LYS A 182 -3.66 23.86 -15.52
C LYS A 182 -2.32 23.38 -16.06
N THR A 183 -1.22 23.92 -15.54
CA THR A 183 0.13 23.71 -16.11
C THR A 183 0.77 22.41 -15.65
N ILE A 184 0.47 21.93 -14.44
CA ILE A 184 1.17 20.78 -13.87
C ILE A 184 0.85 19.48 -14.63
N PRO A 185 1.86 18.68 -15.03
CA PRO A 185 1.66 17.39 -15.65
C PRO A 185 0.93 16.38 -14.75
N ALA A 186 0.24 15.42 -15.37
CA ALA A 186 -0.48 14.38 -14.64
C ALA A 186 0.45 13.55 -13.73
N GLY A 187 1.66 13.22 -14.19
CA GLY A 187 2.67 12.47 -13.43
C GLY A 187 3.16 13.11 -12.13
N LEU A 188 2.95 14.43 -11.98
CA LEU A 188 3.31 15.22 -10.81
C LEU A 188 2.09 15.58 -9.95
N ALA A 189 0.87 15.37 -10.41
CA ALA A 189 -0.34 15.81 -9.70
C ALA A 189 -0.45 15.18 -8.30
N GLY A 190 -0.08 13.91 -8.15
CA GLY A 190 -0.07 13.23 -6.85
C GLY A 190 0.95 13.79 -5.85
N SER A 191 1.93 14.55 -6.31
CA SER A 191 2.97 15.20 -5.50
C SER A 191 2.60 16.61 -5.06
N ILE A 192 1.44 17.15 -5.45
CA ILE A 192 1.00 18.49 -5.01
C ILE A 192 0.65 18.46 -3.51
N PRO A 193 1.31 19.28 -2.67
CA PRO A 193 0.97 19.42 -1.27
C PRO A 193 -0.46 19.91 -1.07
N LEU A 194 -1.14 19.42 -0.02
CA LEU A 194 -2.54 19.76 0.25
C LEU A 194 -2.76 21.27 0.43
N ALA A 195 -1.77 21.98 0.98
CA ALA A 195 -1.85 23.42 1.19
C ALA A 195 -1.98 24.21 -0.11
N LEU A 196 -1.43 23.71 -1.23
CA LEU A 196 -1.56 24.33 -2.55
C LEU A 196 -2.92 24.04 -3.22
N LEU A 197 -3.69 23.10 -2.68
CA LEU A 197 -5.03 22.71 -3.15
C LEU A 197 -6.15 23.26 -2.25
N ALA A 198 -5.81 24.06 -1.25
CA ALA A 198 -6.73 24.75 -0.36
C ALA A 198 -7.41 25.95 -1.07
N PHE A 199 -8.10 25.69 -2.18
CA PHE A 199 -8.74 26.73 -2.98
C PHE A 199 -9.87 27.44 -2.21
N ARG A 200 -10.06 28.72 -2.52
CA ARG A 200 -11.27 29.47 -2.19
C ARG A 200 -12.27 29.36 -3.35
N GLU A 201 -13.53 29.70 -3.10
CA GLU A 201 -14.56 29.65 -4.13
C GLU A 201 -14.21 30.54 -5.35
N GLU A 202 -13.58 31.70 -5.12
CA GLU A 202 -13.18 32.61 -6.21
C GLU A 202 -11.93 32.15 -6.97
N THR A 203 -11.12 31.27 -6.38
CA THR A 203 -9.87 30.78 -6.96
C THR A 203 -9.98 29.33 -7.45
N LEU A 204 -11.20 28.80 -7.55
CA LEU A 204 -11.42 27.42 -7.97
C LEU A 204 -10.98 27.24 -9.44
N PRO A 205 -10.11 26.26 -9.74
CA PRO A 205 -9.70 26.00 -11.13
C PRO A 205 -10.86 25.55 -12.02
N ARG A 206 -10.66 25.61 -13.33
CA ARG A 206 -11.67 25.12 -14.29
C ARG A 206 -11.88 23.61 -14.11
N LEU A 207 -13.13 23.18 -14.23
CA LEU A 207 -13.48 21.78 -14.03
C LEU A 207 -12.75 20.84 -15.00
N GLU A 208 -12.55 21.25 -16.26
CA GLU A 208 -11.81 20.48 -17.25
C GLU A 208 -10.35 20.21 -16.82
N ASP A 209 -9.69 21.21 -16.22
CA ASP A 209 -8.31 21.08 -15.75
C ASP A 209 -8.24 20.13 -14.55
N LEU A 210 -9.21 20.24 -13.62
CA LEU A 210 -9.32 19.32 -12.48
C LEU A 210 -9.59 17.87 -12.93
N ASN A 211 -10.48 17.66 -13.91
CA ASN A 211 -10.85 16.33 -14.38
C ASN A 211 -9.68 15.57 -15.03
N ARG A 212 -8.69 16.29 -15.57
CA ARG A 212 -7.53 15.72 -16.27
C ARG A 212 -6.42 15.23 -15.35
N LYS A 213 -6.51 15.42 -14.03
CA LYS A 213 -5.44 15.06 -13.09
C LYS A 213 -5.79 13.81 -12.26
N PRO A 214 -4.81 12.94 -12.00
CA PRO A 214 -4.96 11.77 -11.14
C PRO A 214 -4.85 12.16 -9.66
N TRP A 215 -5.83 12.90 -9.15
CA TRP A 215 -5.85 13.30 -7.74
C TRP A 215 -5.83 12.10 -6.80
N THR A 216 -5.10 12.25 -5.71
CA THR A 216 -5.22 11.35 -4.55
C THR A 216 -6.47 11.73 -3.75
N ARG A 217 -6.97 10.79 -2.94
CA ARG A 217 -8.16 11.04 -2.10
C ARG A 217 -7.98 12.27 -1.19
N PRO A 218 -6.87 12.40 -0.43
CA PRO A 218 -6.66 13.59 0.40
C PRO A 218 -6.66 14.90 -0.40
N GLN A 219 -6.08 14.90 -1.59
CA GLN A 219 -6.08 16.07 -2.48
C GLN A 219 -7.49 16.42 -2.94
N ALA A 220 -8.25 15.43 -3.42
CA ALA A 220 -9.63 15.64 -3.87
C ALA A 220 -10.54 16.17 -2.76
N THR A 221 -10.36 15.72 -1.52
CA THR A 221 -11.09 16.21 -0.34
C THR A 221 -10.91 17.71 -0.11
N MET A 222 -9.77 18.30 -0.51
CA MET A 222 -9.53 19.74 -0.32
C MET A 222 -10.52 20.62 -1.08
N PHE A 223 -10.97 20.19 -2.27
CA PHE A 223 -11.77 21.02 -3.17
C PHE A 223 -13.11 20.39 -3.59
N PHE A 224 -13.41 19.15 -3.20
CA PHE A 224 -14.65 18.46 -3.56
C PHE A 224 -15.91 19.29 -3.27
N ASP A 225 -16.03 19.85 -2.07
CA ASP A 225 -17.21 20.64 -1.67
C ASP A 225 -17.41 21.86 -2.56
N ALA A 226 -16.34 22.54 -2.95
CA ALA A 226 -16.39 23.70 -3.84
C ALA A 226 -16.86 23.31 -5.24
N VAL A 227 -16.37 22.19 -5.78
CA VAL A 227 -16.79 21.65 -7.09
C VAL A 227 -18.28 21.27 -7.09
N VAL A 228 -18.77 20.68 -6.01
CA VAL A 228 -20.17 20.25 -5.87
C VAL A 228 -21.12 21.44 -5.68
N LYS A 229 -20.71 22.45 -4.88
CA LYS A 229 -21.48 23.69 -4.68
C LYS A 229 -21.65 24.49 -5.98
N ASN A 230 -20.67 24.44 -6.88
CA ASN A 230 -20.73 25.10 -8.18
C ASN A 230 -21.73 24.44 -9.18
N GLY A 231 -22.57 23.51 -8.72
CA GLY A 231 -23.66 22.94 -9.50
C GLY A 231 -23.26 21.83 -10.49
N SER A 232 -22.00 21.38 -10.48
CA SER A 232 -21.51 20.34 -11.37
C SER A 232 -22.32 19.04 -11.26
N ALA A 233 -22.60 18.39 -12.39
CA ALA A 233 -23.21 17.07 -12.42
C ALA A 233 -22.18 16.01 -12.00
N PHE A 234 -22.55 15.05 -11.16
CA PHE A 234 -21.60 14.01 -10.73
C PHE A 234 -21.09 13.16 -11.90
N SER A 235 -21.90 12.97 -12.95
CA SER A 235 -21.51 12.25 -14.16
C SER A 235 -20.46 12.96 -15.01
N SER A 236 -20.23 14.26 -14.80
CA SER A 236 -19.16 15.02 -15.48
C SER A 236 -17.87 15.11 -14.68
N LEU A 237 -17.82 14.51 -13.47
CA LEU A 237 -16.62 14.49 -12.63
C LEU A 237 -15.81 13.22 -12.89
N SER A 238 -14.48 13.34 -12.86
CA SER A 238 -13.60 12.18 -12.93
C SER A 238 -13.68 11.33 -11.65
N ALA A 239 -13.31 10.05 -11.75
CA ALA A 239 -13.24 9.16 -10.59
C ALA A 239 -12.31 9.71 -9.48
N HIS A 240 -11.25 10.41 -9.87
CA HIS A 240 -10.29 11.07 -8.98
C HIS A 240 -10.86 12.30 -8.27
N ILE A 241 -11.92 12.94 -8.76
CA ILE A 241 -12.61 13.96 -7.97
C ILE A 241 -13.65 13.30 -7.07
N LEU A 242 -14.42 12.35 -7.62
CA LEU A 242 -15.51 11.69 -6.90
C LEU A 242 -15.06 10.96 -5.63
N HIS A 243 -13.85 10.39 -5.62
CA HIS A 243 -13.36 9.72 -4.41
C HIS A 243 -13.01 10.67 -3.24
N GLY A 244 -13.10 12.01 -3.45
CA GLY A 244 -12.80 13.04 -2.44
C GLY A 244 -14.01 13.48 -1.61
N PHE A 245 -15.18 12.85 -1.76
CA PHE A 245 -16.35 13.25 -0.97
C PHE A 245 -16.14 12.98 0.53
N THR A 246 -16.72 13.83 1.35
CA THR A 246 -16.79 13.65 2.81
C THR A 246 -18.18 13.24 3.25
N CYS A 247 -18.29 12.64 4.44
CA CYS A 247 -19.60 12.29 5.00
C CYS A 247 -20.47 13.53 5.24
N LYS A 248 -19.87 14.68 5.64
CA LYS A 248 -20.56 15.99 5.73
C LYS A 248 -21.17 16.38 4.38
N ALA A 249 -20.39 16.25 3.30
CA ALA A 249 -20.85 16.57 1.94
C ALA A 249 -22.03 15.70 1.52
N VAL A 250 -21.95 14.38 1.75
CA VAL A 250 -22.99 13.40 1.38
C VAL A 250 -24.28 13.63 2.16
N ARG A 251 -24.21 13.93 3.46
CA ARG A 251 -25.41 14.22 4.28
C ARG A 251 -26.11 15.52 3.84
N ALA A 252 -25.35 16.51 3.37
CA ALA A 252 -25.90 17.77 2.86
C ALA A 252 -26.62 17.62 1.49
N LEU A 253 -26.47 16.49 0.80
CA LEU A 253 -27.12 16.26 -0.49
C LEU A 253 -28.62 16.01 -0.32
N THR A 254 -29.39 16.54 -1.27
CA THR A 254 -30.80 16.18 -1.46
C THR A 254 -30.91 14.73 -1.94
N PRO A 255 -32.05 14.04 -1.71
CA PRO A 255 -32.25 12.66 -2.18
C PRO A 255 -31.96 12.45 -3.67
N GLY A 256 -32.34 13.41 -4.53
CA GLY A 256 -32.07 13.36 -5.96
C GLY A 256 -30.58 13.45 -6.29
N ARG A 257 -29.84 14.36 -5.63
CA ARG A 257 -28.40 14.51 -5.79
C ARG A 257 -27.64 13.31 -5.24
N LEU A 258 -28.07 12.75 -4.11
CA LEU A 258 -27.51 11.53 -3.54
C LEU A 258 -27.60 10.36 -4.52
N ARG A 259 -28.77 10.17 -5.16
CA ARG A 259 -28.94 9.13 -6.18
C ARG A 259 -28.00 9.32 -7.37
N GLN A 260 -27.85 10.56 -7.86
CA GLN A 260 -26.92 10.87 -8.94
C GLN A 260 -25.46 10.55 -8.56
N LEU A 261 -25.06 10.85 -7.32
CA LEU A 261 -23.75 10.50 -6.80
C LEU A 261 -23.55 8.99 -6.77
N VAL A 262 -24.46 8.22 -6.16
CA VAL A 262 -24.36 6.75 -6.06
C VAL A 262 -24.22 6.10 -7.45
N VAL A 263 -25.03 6.55 -8.42
CA VAL A 263 -24.97 6.04 -9.79
C VAL A 263 -23.64 6.41 -10.46
N ALA A 264 -23.16 7.65 -10.30
CA ALA A 264 -21.87 8.07 -10.87
C ALA A 264 -20.70 7.29 -10.26
N LEU A 265 -20.72 7.04 -8.95
CA LEU A 265 -19.72 6.22 -8.25
C LEU A 265 -19.69 4.79 -8.79
N GLY A 266 -20.86 4.19 -9.05
CA GLY A 266 -20.97 2.85 -9.62
C GLY A 266 -20.52 2.77 -11.08
N GLN A 267 -20.93 3.74 -11.91
CA GLN A 267 -20.58 3.78 -13.34
C GLN A 267 -19.08 3.99 -13.59
N LEU A 268 -18.42 4.78 -12.75
CA LEU A 268 -16.99 5.08 -12.85
C LEU A 268 -16.11 4.15 -12.00
N ASP A 269 -16.69 3.12 -11.38
CA ASP A 269 -16.01 2.15 -10.50
C ASP A 269 -15.09 2.83 -9.47
N VAL A 270 -15.63 3.86 -8.80
CA VAL A 270 -14.85 4.73 -7.91
C VAL A 270 -14.43 3.99 -6.64
N ARG A 271 -13.13 3.95 -6.37
CA ARG A 271 -12.55 3.29 -5.19
C ARG A 271 -12.67 4.15 -3.93
N LEU A 272 -13.62 3.80 -3.07
CA LEU A 272 -13.89 4.49 -1.81
C LEU A 272 -13.23 3.80 -0.60
N ALA A 273 -13.09 4.55 0.49
CA ALA A 273 -12.66 4.06 1.80
C ALA A 273 -13.81 3.36 2.54
N ALA A 274 -13.50 2.54 3.55
CA ALA A 274 -14.52 1.89 4.38
C ALA A 274 -15.44 2.93 5.06
N GLU A 275 -14.87 4.03 5.56
CA GLU A 275 -15.59 5.10 6.25
C GLU A 275 -16.53 5.85 5.30
N GLN A 276 -16.05 6.13 4.08
CA GLN A 276 -16.85 6.76 3.02
C GLN A 276 -18.04 5.87 2.61
N LEU A 277 -17.81 4.56 2.52
CA LEU A 277 -18.85 3.58 2.17
C LEU A 277 -19.86 3.41 3.29
N SER A 278 -19.41 3.33 4.54
CA SER A 278 -20.28 3.24 5.73
C SER A 278 -21.23 4.43 5.81
N CYS A 279 -20.72 5.67 5.72
CA CYS A 279 -21.59 6.84 5.83
C CYS A 279 -22.47 7.05 4.59
N LEU A 280 -22.03 6.60 3.41
CA LEU A 280 -22.87 6.56 2.21
C LEU A 280 -24.01 5.55 2.38
N ALA A 281 -23.73 4.35 2.91
CA ALA A 281 -24.72 3.33 3.20
C ALA A 281 -25.77 3.86 4.18
N ASP A 282 -25.35 4.40 5.32
CA ASP A 282 -26.24 4.99 6.33
C ASP A 282 -27.16 6.06 5.71
N ARG A 283 -26.59 6.97 4.91
CA ARG A 283 -27.36 8.05 4.30
C ARG A 283 -28.36 7.54 3.27
N VAL A 284 -27.97 6.52 2.51
CA VAL A 284 -28.84 5.90 1.49
C VAL A 284 -30.01 5.16 2.15
N VAL A 285 -29.76 4.48 3.27
CA VAL A 285 -30.79 3.81 4.08
C VAL A 285 -31.73 4.83 4.72
N GLU A 286 -31.21 5.90 5.33
CA GLU A 286 -31.99 6.97 5.95
C GLU A 286 -32.99 7.60 4.96
N VAL A 287 -32.54 7.85 3.73
CA VAL A 287 -33.37 8.48 2.68
C VAL A 287 -34.32 7.48 2.03
N GLY A 288 -34.08 6.18 2.12
CA GLY A 288 -34.98 5.11 1.64
C GLY A 288 -35.09 4.97 0.11
N HIS A 289 -34.05 5.34 -0.65
CA HIS A 289 -34.10 5.42 -2.11
C HIS A 289 -32.90 4.78 -2.85
N LEU A 290 -32.57 3.53 -2.52
CA LEU A 290 -31.62 2.73 -3.31
C LEU A 290 -32.11 2.57 -4.75
N PRO A 291 -31.24 2.75 -5.77
CA PRO A 291 -31.49 2.22 -7.10
C PRO A 291 -31.86 0.73 -7.03
N GLN A 292 -32.97 0.35 -7.65
CA GLN A 292 -33.42 -1.06 -7.72
C GLN A 292 -32.50 -1.93 -8.59
N ASP A 293 -31.65 -1.30 -9.39
CA ASP A 293 -30.73 -1.98 -10.29
C ASP A 293 -29.38 -2.16 -9.59
N LEU A 294 -29.10 -3.38 -9.11
CA LEU A 294 -27.83 -3.75 -8.46
C LEU A 294 -26.61 -3.41 -9.32
N ASP A 295 -26.75 -3.42 -10.65
CA ASP A 295 -25.62 -3.17 -11.55
C ASP A 295 -25.17 -1.71 -11.53
N LYS A 296 -26.04 -0.80 -11.08
CA LYS A 296 -25.75 0.64 -10.93
C LYS A 296 -25.17 1.02 -9.57
N LEU A 297 -25.15 0.10 -8.61
CA LEU A 297 -24.59 0.35 -7.29
C LEU A 297 -23.07 0.10 -7.29
N PRO A 298 -22.29 0.91 -6.54
CA PRO A 298 -20.90 0.57 -6.26
C PRO A 298 -20.83 -0.80 -5.57
N ARG A 299 -20.01 -1.73 -6.07
CA ARG A 299 -19.93 -3.10 -5.53
C ARG A 299 -19.52 -3.10 -4.06
N ASP A 300 -18.56 -2.26 -3.71
CA ASP A 300 -18.04 -2.12 -2.36
C ASP A 300 -19.08 -1.55 -1.36
N LEU A 301 -20.10 -0.83 -1.83
CA LEU A 301 -21.18 -0.34 -0.97
C LEU A 301 -22.01 -1.49 -0.39
N LEU A 302 -22.12 -2.59 -1.12
CA LEU A 302 -22.89 -3.76 -0.70
C LEU A 302 -22.32 -4.44 0.55
N LEU A 303 -21.04 -4.19 0.87
CA LEU A 303 -20.41 -4.70 2.10
C LEU A 303 -20.98 -4.05 3.37
N PHE A 304 -21.57 -2.86 3.23
CA PHE A 304 -22.06 -2.03 4.33
C PHE A 304 -23.59 -1.96 4.40
N LEU A 305 -24.29 -2.74 3.56
CA LEU A 305 -25.76 -2.81 3.53
C LEU A 305 -26.24 -4.19 4.01
N SER A 306 -27.39 -4.22 4.69
CA SER A 306 -28.00 -5.48 5.13
C SER A 306 -28.76 -6.17 3.98
N PRO A 307 -28.91 -7.51 4.02
CA PRO A 307 -29.72 -8.22 3.02
C PRO A 307 -31.18 -7.73 2.93
N LEU A 308 -31.73 -7.22 4.05
CA LEU A 308 -33.07 -6.64 4.12
C LEU A 308 -33.18 -5.35 3.30
N GLU A 309 -32.14 -4.49 3.35
CA GLU A 309 -32.07 -3.25 2.57
C GLU A 309 -31.95 -3.54 1.06
N LEU A 310 -31.33 -4.66 0.70
CA LEU A 310 -31.10 -5.08 -0.68
C LEU A 310 -32.20 -5.99 -1.26
N ALA A 311 -33.19 -6.38 -0.45
CA ALA A 311 -34.21 -7.37 -0.84
C ALA A 311 -35.02 -6.97 -2.10
N GLY A 312 -35.13 -5.66 -2.38
CA GLY A 312 -35.80 -5.14 -3.58
C GLY A 312 -34.92 -5.01 -4.82
N ALA A 313 -33.61 -5.26 -4.71
CA ALA A 313 -32.65 -4.98 -5.78
C ALA A 313 -32.23 -6.22 -6.58
N GLY A 314 -32.37 -7.43 -6.01
CA GLY A 314 -32.09 -8.68 -6.72
C GLY A 314 -32.31 -9.92 -5.87
N SER A 315 -32.17 -11.09 -6.49
CA SER A 315 -32.23 -12.36 -5.74
C SER A 315 -31.04 -12.52 -4.80
N CYS A 316 -31.21 -13.31 -3.76
CA CYS A 316 -30.16 -13.57 -2.76
C CYS A 316 -28.83 -14.02 -3.40
N ARG A 317 -28.88 -14.93 -4.38
CA ARG A 317 -27.67 -15.36 -5.13
C ARG A 317 -27.01 -14.24 -5.93
N GLN A 318 -27.79 -13.34 -6.54
CA GLN A 318 -27.25 -12.19 -7.28
C GLN A 318 -26.57 -11.18 -6.35
N ILE A 319 -27.19 -10.92 -5.19
CA ILE A 319 -26.61 -10.04 -4.16
C ILE A 319 -25.27 -10.58 -3.70
N PHE A 320 -25.23 -11.84 -3.24
CA PHE A 320 -23.98 -12.40 -2.71
C PHE A 320 -22.91 -12.61 -3.77
N ARG A 321 -23.28 -12.86 -5.03
CA ARG A 321 -22.31 -12.85 -6.14
C ARG A 321 -21.64 -11.49 -6.28
N ARG A 322 -22.41 -10.39 -6.22
CA ARG A 322 -21.86 -9.02 -6.27
C ARG A 322 -21.02 -8.68 -5.03
N VAL A 323 -21.45 -9.13 -3.85
CA VAL A 323 -20.68 -9.01 -2.59
C VAL A 323 -19.34 -9.75 -2.70
N GLY A 324 -19.36 -10.99 -3.23
CA GLY A 324 -18.16 -11.79 -3.46
C GLY A 324 -17.19 -11.21 -4.50
N GLU A 325 -17.66 -10.32 -5.37
CA GLU A 325 -16.83 -9.59 -6.34
C GLU A 325 -16.20 -8.30 -5.75
N ALA A 326 -16.66 -7.83 -4.58
CA ALA A 326 -16.20 -6.60 -3.93
C ALA A 326 -14.82 -6.75 -3.27
N ARG A 327 -14.21 -5.63 -2.85
CA ARG A 327 -12.87 -5.60 -2.22
C ARG A 327 -12.92 -5.93 -0.72
N VAL A 328 -13.43 -7.12 -0.38
CA VAL A 328 -13.62 -7.57 1.01
C VAL A 328 -12.34 -7.44 1.84
N ASP A 329 -11.21 -7.97 1.36
CA ASP A 329 -9.93 -7.94 2.06
C ASP A 329 -9.40 -6.52 2.33
N ALA A 330 -9.61 -5.60 1.39
CA ALA A 330 -9.10 -4.24 1.49
C ALA A 330 -9.98 -3.32 2.35
N LEU A 331 -11.26 -3.63 2.51
CA LEU A 331 -12.24 -2.77 3.21
C LEU A 331 -12.63 -3.32 4.58
N LEU A 332 -12.68 -4.64 4.72
CA LEU A 332 -13.03 -5.34 5.95
C LEU A 332 -11.87 -6.26 6.35
N PRO A 333 -10.98 -5.83 7.26
CA PRO A 333 -9.81 -6.63 7.62
C PRO A 333 -10.21 -7.97 8.27
N PRO A 334 -9.31 -8.97 8.27
CA PRO A 334 -9.56 -10.26 8.91
C PRO A 334 -10.03 -10.09 10.36
N GLY A 335 -11.10 -10.80 10.73
CA GLY A 335 -11.71 -10.71 12.07
C GLY A 335 -12.76 -9.59 12.22
N HIS A 336 -13.02 -8.78 11.20
CA HIS A 336 -14.07 -7.76 11.25
C HIS A 336 -15.46 -8.43 11.38
N PRO A 337 -16.34 -8.00 12.32
CA PRO A 337 -17.62 -8.67 12.57
C PRO A 337 -18.56 -8.67 11.35
N GLN A 338 -18.59 -7.58 10.58
CA GLN A 338 -19.36 -7.49 9.33
C GLN A 338 -18.97 -8.59 8.32
N ARG A 339 -17.69 -8.95 8.27
CA ARG A 339 -17.16 -9.93 7.31
C ARG A 339 -17.63 -11.35 7.68
N ALA A 340 -17.59 -11.69 8.97
CA ALA A 340 -18.16 -12.93 9.48
C ALA A 340 -19.67 -13.01 9.25
N GLN A 341 -20.39 -11.91 9.45
CA GLN A 341 -21.83 -11.84 9.21
C GLN A 341 -22.17 -12.04 7.72
N LEU A 342 -21.47 -11.35 6.80
CA LEU A 342 -21.66 -11.50 5.36
C LEU A 342 -21.42 -12.94 4.89
N LEU A 343 -20.38 -13.61 5.40
CA LEU A 343 -20.13 -15.02 5.10
C LEU A 343 -21.27 -15.91 5.61
N ALA A 344 -21.71 -15.71 6.86
CA ALA A 344 -22.80 -16.50 7.45
C ALA A 344 -24.10 -16.35 6.66
N ASP A 345 -24.45 -15.12 6.29
CA ASP A 345 -25.64 -14.83 5.48
C ASP A 345 -25.52 -15.40 4.07
N ALA A 346 -24.33 -15.38 3.46
CA ALA A 346 -24.08 -15.99 2.16
C ALA A 346 -24.24 -17.52 2.19
N LEU A 347 -23.71 -18.19 3.22
CA LEU A 347 -23.86 -19.64 3.38
C LEU A 347 -25.32 -20.03 3.64
N ALA A 348 -26.04 -19.24 4.44
CA ALA A 348 -27.48 -19.42 4.67
C ALA A 348 -28.28 -19.23 3.37
N CYS A 349 -27.96 -18.20 2.60
CA CYS A 349 -28.55 -17.90 1.29
C CYS A 349 -28.39 -19.06 0.30
N LEU A 350 -27.21 -19.68 0.29
CA LEU A 350 -26.87 -20.78 -0.60
C LEU A 350 -27.42 -22.13 -0.11
N GLY A 351 -27.92 -22.21 1.13
CA GLY A 351 -28.44 -23.43 1.72
C GLY A 351 -27.36 -24.45 2.04
N VAL A 352 -26.12 -24.01 2.26
CA VAL A 352 -24.97 -24.89 2.49
C VAL A 352 -25.09 -25.55 3.87
N ARG A 353 -25.05 -26.88 3.90
CA ARG A 353 -25.06 -27.68 5.13
C ARG A 353 -23.78 -28.51 5.20
N GLY A 354 -23.00 -28.35 6.26
CA GLY A 354 -21.71 -29.02 6.43
C GLY A 354 -20.58 -28.32 5.65
N TRP A 355 -19.57 -29.09 5.22
CA TRP A 355 -18.29 -28.59 4.69
C TRP A 355 -18.10 -28.82 3.19
N ARG A 356 -19.20 -29.02 2.45
CA ARG A 356 -19.17 -29.27 1.00
C ARG A 356 -19.79 -28.12 0.22
N LEU A 357 -19.09 -27.68 -0.83
CA LEU A 357 -19.51 -26.61 -1.72
C LEU A 357 -19.46 -27.07 -3.18
N SER A 358 -20.48 -26.70 -3.94
CA SER A 358 -20.45 -26.85 -5.40
C SER A 358 -19.58 -25.76 -6.04
N ALA A 359 -19.14 -25.97 -7.28
CA ALA A 359 -18.39 -24.96 -8.02
C ALA A 359 -19.18 -23.65 -8.22
N GLU A 360 -20.51 -23.73 -8.37
CA GLU A 360 -21.37 -22.56 -8.52
C GLU A 360 -21.52 -21.80 -7.20
N ASP A 361 -21.69 -22.50 -6.08
CA ASP A 361 -21.77 -21.86 -4.76
C ASP A 361 -20.45 -21.19 -4.39
N ALA A 362 -19.31 -21.83 -4.72
CA ALA A 362 -17.98 -21.22 -4.56
C ALA A 362 -17.83 -19.94 -5.41
N ARG A 363 -18.32 -19.93 -6.66
CA ARG A 363 -18.35 -18.72 -7.50
C ARG A 363 -19.23 -17.61 -6.93
N VAL A 364 -20.36 -17.95 -6.29
CA VAL A 364 -21.22 -16.94 -5.64
C VAL A 364 -20.53 -16.36 -4.42
N LEU A 365 -19.82 -17.16 -3.62
CA LEU A 365 -19.04 -16.66 -2.48
C LEU A 365 -17.90 -15.74 -2.93
N GLY A 366 -17.25 -16.04 -4.06
CA GLY A 366 -16.16 -15.22 -4.58
C GLY A 366 -15.07 -15.02 -3.53
N ARG A 367 -14.73 -13.76 -3.21
CA ARG A 367 -13.73 -13.41 -2.18
C ARG A 367 -14.17 -13.71 -0.75
N LEU A 368 -15.46 -13.90 -0.46
CA LEU A 368 -15.88 -14.39 0.87
C LEU A 368 -15.36 -15.82 1.13
N ALA A 369 -15.01 -16.57 0.08
CA ALA A 369 -14.39 -17.89 0.25
C ALA A 369 -13.05 -17.83 1.01
N CYS A 370 -12.39 -16.67 1.04
CA CYS A 370 -11.14 -16.46 1.78
C CYS A 370 -11.29 -16.62 3.30
N ASP A 371 -12.52 -16.52 3.82
CA ASP A 371 -12.82 -16.67 5.25
C ASP A 371 -13.35 -18.05 5.62
N LEU A 372 -13.47 -18.96 4.66
CA LEU A 372 -13.94 -20.32 4.92
C LEU A 372 -12.90 -21.10 5.72
N ASP A 373 -13.36 -21.83 6.73
CA ASP A 373 -12.54 -22.78 7.50
C ASP A 373 -11.88 -23.82 6.57
N GLY A 374 -10.65 -24.25 6.91
CA GLY A 374 -9.89 -25.23 6.14
C GLY A 374 -10.65 -26.55 5.87
N ARG A 375 -11.65 -26.90 6.69
CA ARG A 375 -12.55 -28.05 6.46
C ARG A 375 -13.34 -27.94 5.16
N PHE A 376 -13.75 -26.75 4.75
CA PHE A 376 -14.40 -26.54 3.45
C PHE A 376 -13.43 -26.84 2.30
N VAL A 377 -12.18 -26.40 2.44
CA VAL A 377 -11.12 -26.63 1.45
C VAL A 377 -10.81 -28.12 1.33
N ALA A 378 -10.68 -28.82 2.47
CA ALA A 378 -10.44 -30.26 2.49
C ALA A 378 -11.58 -31.06 1.83
N GLY A 379 -12.84 -30.62 2.01
CA GLY A 379 -14.02 -31.28 1.44
C GLY A 379 -14.37 -30.86 0.00
N SER A 380 -13.87 -29.73 -0.48
CA SER A 380 -14.32 -29.05 -1.72
C SER A 380 -13.19 -28.39 -2.50
N GLY A 381 -11.97 -28.94 -2.43
CA GLY A 381 -10.77 -28.34 -3.04
C GLY A 381 -10.93 -28.02 -4.52
N GLU A 382 -11.57 -28.90 -5.29
CA GLU A 382 -11.81 -28.70 -6.73
C GLU A 382 -12.65 -27.44 -7.02
N ALA A 383 -13.65 -27.15 -6.18
CA ALA A 383 -14.52 -25.98 -6.32
C ALA A 383 -13.87 -24.69 -5.77
N LEU A 384 -13.10 -24.80 -4.69
CA LEU A 384 -12.62 -23.64 -3.92
C LEU A 384 -11.26 -23.11 -4.33
N LEU A 385 -10.33 -23.95 -4.78
CA LEU A 385 -8.99 -23.50 -5.16
C LEU A 385 -9.01 -22.36 -6.20
N PRO A 386 -9.88 -22.38 -7.24
CA PRO A 386 -10.02 -21.24 -8.15
C PRO A 386 -10.42 -19.91 -7.49
N GLN A 387 -11.14 -19.95 -6.37
CA GLN A 387 -11.50 -18.75 -5.60
C GLN A 387 -10.38 -18.31 -4.66
N LEU A 388 -9.70 -19.28 -4.02
CA LEU A 388 -8.64 -18.99 -3.05
C LEU A 388 -7.40 -18.33 -3.67
N ILE A 389 -7.17 -18.51 -4.97
CA ILE A 389 -6.12 -17.79 -5.71
C ILE A 389 -6.36 -16.27 -5.71
N HIS A 390 -7.57 -15.80 -5.44
CA HIS A 390 -7.91 -14.37 -5.40
C HIS A 390 -7.87 -13.74 -4.00
N CYS A 391 -7.47 -14.49 -2.96
CA CYS A 391 -7.34 -13.97 -1.60
C CYS A 391 -6.10 -13.08 -1.47
N GLU A 392 -6.31 -11.80 -1.23
CA GLU A 392 -5.22 -10.81 -1.18
C GLU A 392 -4.48 -10.85 0.17
N ALA A 393 -5.21 -11.13 1.25
CA ALA A 393 -4.65 -11.25 2.60
C ALA A 393 -3.84 -12.55 2.84
N GLY A 394 -3.77 -13.43 1.84
CA GLY A 394 -3.21 -14.78 1.97
C GLY A 394 -4.19 -15.78 2.59
N LEU A 395 -3.70 -17.00 2.84
CA LEU A 395 -4.51 -18.08 3.42
C LEU A 395 -4.27 -18.20 4.92
N ALA A 396 -5.31 -18.51 5.67
CA ALA A 396 -5.19 -18.93 7.06
C ALA A 396 -4.35 -20.23 7.15
N PRO A 397 -3.66 -20.51 8.28
CA PRO A 397 -2.79 -21.68 8.40
C PRO A 397 -3.49 -23.02 8.09
N ASP A 398 -4.71 -23.20 8.59
CA ASP A 398 -5.54 -24.38 8.35
C ASP A 398 -6.00 -24.50 6.89
N GLN A 399 -6.36 -23.38 6.24
CA GLN A 399 -6.63 -23.35 4.81
C GLN A 399 -5.38 -23.70 3.99
N ALA A 400 -4.21 -23.14 4.34
CA ALA A 400 -2.96 -23.42 3.65
C ALA A 400 -2.57 -24.90 3.73
N ASP A 401 -2.78 -25.53 4.90
CA ASP A 401 -2.58 -26.97 5.09
C ASP A 401 -3.56 -27.80 4.23
N ALA A 402 -4.82 -27.40 4.17
CA ALA A 402 -5.83 -28.07 3.34
C ALA A 402 -5.57 -27.90 1.83
N VAL A 403 -5.15 -26.71 1.38
CA VAL A 403 -4.72 -26.45 0.00
C VAL A 403 -3.52 -27.32 -0.35
N ARG A 404 -2.51 -27.38 0.53
CA ARG A 404 -1.32 -28.22 0.34
C ARG A 404 -1.69 -29.69 0.19
N ALA A 405 -2.58 -30.22 1.03
CA ALA A 405 -3.07 -31.58 0.91
C ALA A 405 -3.79 -31.81 -0.43
N ALA A 406 -4.71 -30.92 -0.81
CA ALA A 406 -5.44 -31.02 -2.07
C ALA A 406 -4.51 -30.99 -3.30
N LEU A 407 -3.49 -30.12 -3.31
CA LEU A 407 -2.51 -30.03 -4.38
C LEU A 407 -1.63 -31.28 -4.48
N ARG A 408 -1.22 -31.87 -3.36
CA ARG A 408 -0.44 -33.13 -3.33
C ARG A 408 -1.23 -34.31 -3.90
N ASP A 409 -2.49 -34.44 -3.48
CA ASP A 409 -3.34 -35.57 -3.88
C ASP A 409 -3.87 -35.43 -5.31
N GLY A 410 -3.75 -34.25 -5.91
CA GLY A 410 -4.22 -33.95 -7.26
C GLY A 410 -5.73 -33.75 -7.39
N HIS A 411 -6.47 -33.69 -6.27
CA HIS A 411 -7.91 -33.40 -6.21
C HIS A 411 -8.20 -31.91 -6.43
N THR A 412 -7.76 -31.41 -7.58
CA THR A 412 -7.85 -29.99 -7.96
C THR A 412 -8.13 -29.88 -9.46
N PRO A 413 -8.59 -28.72 -9.94
CA PRO A 413 -8.77 -28.48 -11.38
C PRO A 413 -7.43 -28.50 -12.14
N TYR A 414 -6.30 -28.49 -11.43
CA TYR A 414 -4.95 -28.45 -11.98
C TYR A 414 -4.30 -29.83 -12.10
N GLY A 415 -4.93 -30.88 -11.55
CA GLY A 415 -4.37 -32.23 -11.52
C GLY A 415 -3.13 -32.37 -10.62
N PRO A 416 -2.43 -33.53 -10.66
CA PRO A 416 -1.25 -33.79 -9.84
C PRO A 416 -0.04 -32.97 -10.29
N PRO A 417 0.90 -32.62 -9.38
CA PRO A 417 2.06 -31.77 -9.71
C PRO A 417 2.96 -32.30 -10.83
N SER A 418 3.02 -33.62 -11.03
CA SER A 418 3.78 -34.25 -12.11
C SER A 418 3.30 -33.90 -13.52
N ASN A 419 2.06 -33.42 -13.65
CA ASN A 419 1.48 -33.02 -14.92
C ASN A 419 1.42 -31.49 -15.09
N TRP A 420 1.97 -30.73 -14.15
CA TRP A 420 1.92 -29.27 -14.22
C TRP A 420 2.82 -28.72 -15.32
N THR A 421 2.37 -27.63 -15.91
CA THR A 421 3.09 -26.88 -16.95
C THR A 421 3.48 -25.49 -16.41
N VAL A 422 4.30 -24.76 -17.18
CA VAL A 422 4.59 -23.34 -16.89
C VAL A 422 3.30 -22.53 -16.74
N GLY A 423 2.29 -22.81 -17.56
CA GLY A 423 0.97 -22.16 -17.47
C GLY A 423 0.23 -22.48 -16.16
N THR A 424 0.36 -23.71 -15.65
CA THR A 424 -0.23 -24.10 -14.36
C THR A 424 0.42 -23.35 -13.20
N LEU A 425 1.75 -23.24 -13.19
CA LEU A 425 2.47 -22.48 -12.16
C LEU A 425 2.11 -21.00 -12.19
N ASN A 426 1.98 -20.41 -13.39
CA ASN A 426 1.49 -19.03 -13.55
C ASN A 426 0.07 -18.85 -12.98
N GLY A 427 -0.81 -19.84 -13.18
CA GLY A 427 -2.16 -19.84 -12.61
C GLY A 427 -2.18 -19.93 -11.08
N LEU A 428 -1.23 -20.67 -10.48
CA LEU A 428 -1.15 -20.94 -9.03
C LEU A 428 -0.38 -19.87 -8.24
N HIS A 429 -0.07 -18.72 -8.83
CA HIS A 429 0.86 -17.74 -8.26
C HIS A 429 0.63 -17.39 -6.78
N ARG A 430 -0.62 -17.13 -6.36
CA ARG A 430 -0.92 -16.79 -4.95
C ARG A 430 -0.91 -17.97 -3.98
N LEU A 431 -0.83 -19.20 -4.50
CA LEU A 431 -0.79 -20.42 -3.71
C LEU A 431 0.64 -20.96 -3.53
N LEU A 432 1.66 -20.33 -4.12
CA LEU A 432 3.06 -20.78 -4.00
C LEU A 432 3.52 -20.92 -2.54
N ARG A 433 3.02 -20.09 -1.62
CA ARG A 433 3.35 -20.20 -0.19
C ARG A 433 2.81 -21.46 0.47
N ALA A 434 1.76 -22.06 -0.08
CA ALA A 434 1.24 -23.34 0.39
C ALA A 434 2.10 -24.52 -0.09
N PHE A 435 2.94 -24.31 -1.13
CA PHE A 435 3.79 -25.36 -1.66
C PHE A 435 4.84 -25.76 -0.65
N ASP A 436 5.15 -27.05 -0.64
CA ASP A 436 6.23 -27.61 0.15
C ASP A 436 7.19 -28.37 -0.75
N TRP A 437 8.26 -28.88 -0.14
CA TRP A 437 9.25 -29.74 -0.77
C TRP A 437 8.64 -30.86 -1.63
N HIS A 438 7.58 -31.54 -1.16
CA HIS A 438 7.01 -32.69 -1.88
C HIS A 438 6.28 -32.26 -3.15
N ILE A 439 5.54 -31.15 -3.10
CA ILE A 439 4.89 -30.57 -4.28
C ILE A 439 5.97 -30.14 -5.28
N VAL A 440 6.96 -29.36 -4.84
CA VAL A 440 7.97 -28.77 -5.73
C VAL A 440 8.79 -29.86 -6.45
N GLN A 441 9.22 -30.90 -5.72
CA GLN A 441 9.97 -32.01 -6.31
C GLN A 441 9.15 -32.90 -7.25
N SER A 442 7.83 -32.85 -7.14
CA SER A 442 6.95 -33.62 -8.02
C SER A 442 6.74 -32.92 -9.36
N ILE A 443 7.13 -31.66 -9.51
CA ILE A 443 7.02 -30.91 -10.77
C ILE A 443 8.20 -31.30 -11.69
N PRO A 444 7.98 -31.49 -13.00
CA PRO A 444 9.07 -31.76 -13.94
C PRO A 444 10.16 -30.68 -13.89
N GLU A 445 11.42 -31.08 -13.76
CA GLU A 445 12.58 -30.18 -13.62
C GLU A 445 12.66 -29.15 -14.76
N GLY A 446 12.47 -29.58 -16.01
CA GLY A 446 12.46 -28.68 -17.16
C GLY A 446 11.37 -27.61 -17.10
N VAL A 447 10.23 -27.90 -16.46
CA VAL A 447 9.15 -26.93 -16.23
C VAL A 447 9.54 -25.92 -15.15
N VAL A 448 10.12 -26.40 -14.04
CA VAL A 448 10.60 -25.55 -12.95
C VAL A 448 11.65 -24.56 -13.46
N SER A 449 12.67 -25.06 -14.19
CA SER A 449 13.75 -24.23 -14.71
C SER A 449 13.25 -23.22 -15.74
N ALA A 450 12.36 -23.63 -16.66
CA ALA A 450 11.78 -22.72 -17.66
C ALA A 450 10.89 -21.65 -17.03
N TRP A 451 10.06 -22.03 -16.05
CA TRP A 451 9.19 -21.09 -15.33
C TRP A 451 10.01 -20.08 -14.51
N LEU A 452 10.99 -20.55 -13.73
CA LEU A 452 11.78 -19.71 -12.84
C LEU A 452 12.59 -18.66 -13.61
N LYS A 453 13.13 -19.00 -14.78
CA LYS A 453 13.83 -18.05 -15.67
C LYS A 453 12.95 -16.85 -16.03
N GLY A 454 11.67 -17.06 -16.33
CA GLY A 454 10.71 -15.99 -16.62
C GLY A 454 10.22 -15.27 -15.36
N ALA A 455 9.89 -16.03 -14.31
CA ALA A 455 9.30 -15.48 -13.09
C ALA A 455 10.24 -14.53 -12.33
N ILE A 456 11.56 -14.76 -12.36
CA ILE A 456 12.55 -13.86 -11.74
C ILE A 456 12.56 -12.45 -12.38
N THR A 457 12.36 -12.40 -13.71
CA THR A 457 12.38 -11.13 -14.46
C THR A 457 11.05 -10.40 -14.49
N ASP A 458 9.97 -11.12 -14.21
CA ASP A 458 8.62 -10.59 -14.34
C ASP A 458 8.21 -9.91 -13.03
N PRO A 459 8.04 -8.57 -13.02
CA PRO A 459 7.66 -7.83 -11.82
C PRO A 459 6.27 -8.21 -11.29
N ALA A 460 5.47 -8.98 -12.04
CA ALA A 460 4.21 -9.53 -11.55
C ALA A 460 4.38 -10.57 -10.43
N TRP A 461 5.60 -11.11 -10.24
CA TRP A 461 5.89 -12.10 -9.20
C TRP A 461 6.42 -11.44 -7.92
N PRO A 462 5.69 -11.54 -6.79
CA PRO A 462 6.22 -11.10 -5.52
C PRO A 462 7.46 -11.91 -5.16
N ARG A 463 8.61 -11.27 -4.93
CA ARG A 463 9.86 -11.98 -4.65
C ARG A 463 9.77 -12.91 -3.44
N GLN A 464 8.98 -12.57 -2.42
CA GLN A 464 8.76 -13.47 -1.28
C GLN A 464 8.15 -14.82 -1.67
N ASP A 465 7.27 -14.84 -2.68
CA ASP A 465 6.64 -16.07 -3.16
C ASP A 465 7.68 -16.92 -3.91
N LEU A 466 8.54 -16.27 -4.70
CA LEU A 466 9.68 -16.92 -5.36
C LEU A 466 10.69 -17.46 -4.35
N VAL A 467 11.02 -16.71 -3.30
CA VAL A 467 11.91 -17.15 -2.21
C VAL A 467 11.31 -18.36 -1.48
N ALA A 468 10.00 -18.35 -1.20
CA ALA A 468 9.31 -19.49 -0.59
C ALA A 468 9.38 -20.73 -1.49
N PHE A 469 9.20 -20.57 -2.80
CA PHE A 469 9.35 -21.64 -3.78
C PHE A 469 10.79 -22.16 -3.85
N VAL A 470 11.79 -21.27 -3.99
CA VAL A 470 13.21 -21.63 -4.08
C VAL A 470 13.72 -22.32 -2.83
N ARG A 471 13.23 -21.93 -1.64
CA ARG A 471 13.54 -22.63 -0.38
C ARG A 471 13.13 -24.11 -0.44
N ASN A 472 12.03 -24.41 -1.12
CA ASN A 472 11.51 -25.77 -1.29
C ASN A 472 12.15 -26.53 -2.47
N LEU A 473 13.12 -25.93 -3.18
CA LEU A 473 13.99 -26.66 -4.12
C LEU A 473 15.05 -27.50 -3.40
N ARG A 474 15.22 -27.34 -2.08
CA ARG A 474 16.22 -28.05 -1.27
C ARG A 474 15.58 -28.93 -0.18
N PRO A 475 16.17 -30.09 0.15
CA PRO A 475 15.69 -30.92 1.24
C PRO A 475 15.92 -30.23 2.60
N THR A 476 14.87 -30.15 3.42
CA THR A 476 14.91 -29.52 4.76
C THR A 476 15.65 -30.35 5.83
N ARG A 477 15.97 -31.62 5.54
CA ARG A 477 16.76 -32.49 6.40
C ARG A 477 17.90 -33.11 5.61
N ILE A 478 19.12 -32.61 5.83
CA ILE A 478 20.32 -33.40 5.61
C ILE A 478 20.27 -34.52 6.67
N ARG A 479 20.04 -35.77 6.25
CA ARG A 479 20.26 -36.92 7.14
C ARG A 479 21.72 -36.85 7.60
N ARG A 480 21.95 -36.77 8.91
CA ARG A 480 23.30 -36.64 9.50
C ARG A 480 24.23 -37.82 9.21
N ASP A 481 23.71 -38.91 8.64
CA ASP A 481 24.42 -40.18 8.60
C ASP A 481 24.50 -40.81 7.19
N ALA A 482 24.17 -40.04 6.14
CA ALA A 482 24.40 -40.46 4.77
C ALA A 482 25.52 -39.60 4.18
N GLY A 483 26.76 -40.10 4.25
CA GLY A 483 27.82 -39.68 3.34
C GLY A 483 27.34 -39.97 1.91
N LEU A 484 26.74 -38.98 1.27
CA LEU A 484 26.37 -38.99 -0.13
C LEU A 484 26.93 -37.72 -0.75
N GLY A 485 27.86 -37.89 -1.69
CA GLY A 485 28.52 -36.82 -2.42
C GLY A 485 27.56 -36.05 -3.30
N GLY A 486 26.89 -35.05 -2.73
CA GLY A 486 26.62 -33.81 -3.45
C GLY A 486 27.81 -32.90 -3.21
N GLU A 487 28.47 -32.44 -4.28
CA GLU A 487 29.68 -31.61 -4.21
C GLU A 487 29.52 -30.45 -3.22
N THR A 488 30.19 -30.52 -2.06
CA THR A 488 30.25 -29.39 -1.11
C THR A 488 31.27 -28.33 -1.53
N SER A 489 31.95 -28.55 -2.66
CA SER A 489 32.95 -27.67 -3.25
C SER A 489 32.46 -27.15 -4.60
N CYS A 490 32.90 -25.96 -5.00
CA CYS A 490 32.58 -25.44 -6.32
C CYS A 490 33.04 -26.44 -7.42
N PRO A 491 32.14 -26.87 -8.34
CA PRO A 491 32.50 -27.82 -9.40
C PRO A 491 33.72 -27.32 -10.16
N SER A 492 34.69 -28.20 -10.39
CA SER A 492 36.01 -27.81 -10.93
C SER A 492 35.95 -27.26 -12.36
N ASP A 493 34.86 -27.56 -13.05
CA ASP A 493 34.42 -27.13 -14.38
C ASP A 493 33.57 -25.85 -14.38
N LYS A 494 33.08 -25.38 -13.22
CA LYS A 494 32.29 -24.13 -13.05
C LYS A 494 33.01 -23.08 -12.19
N LYS A 495 34.34 -22.99 -12.31
CA LYS A 495 35.19 -22.08 -11.50
C LYS A 495 35.11 -20.61 -11.92
N ALA A 496 34.65 -20.31 -13.13
CA ALA A 496 34.31 -18.96 -13.54
C ALA A 496 32.79 -18.79 -13.37
N LEU A 497 32.37 -17.79 -12.61
CA LEU A 497 30.95 -17.45 -12.47
C LEU A 497 30.25 -17.24 -13.82
N GLU A 498 31.06 -16.94 -14.85
CA GLU A 498 30.72 -16.78 -16.26
C GLU A 498 29.93 -17.95 -16.85
N ASP A 499 30.07 -19.18 -16.33
CA ASP A 499 29.42 -20.41 -16.85
C ASP A 499 28.18 -20.86 -16.05
N ILE A 500 27.78 -20.11 -15.01
CA ILE A 500 26.66 -20.50 -14.14
C ILE A 500 25.35 -19.94 -14.69
N GLU A 501 24.44 -20.83 -15.10
CA GLU A 501 23.07 -20.42 -15.46
C GLU A 501 22.35 -19.82 -14.25
N THR A 502 21.55 -18.80 -14.51
CA THR A 502 20.80 -18.01 -13.54
C THR A 502 19.90 -18.83 -12.61
N SER A 503 19.39 -19.97 -13.08
CA SER A 503 18.58 -20.91 -12.31
C SER A 503 19.39 -21.77 -11.34
N ASP A 504 20.68 -21.96 -11.59
CA ASP A 504 21.53 -22.86 -10.80
C ASP A 504 22.01 -22.15 -9.52
N ILE A 505 22.38 -20.87 -9.63
CA ILE A 505 22.95 -20.10 -8.50
C ILE A 505 21.95 -19.93 -7.34
N VAL A 506 20.66 -19.81 -7.64
CA VAL A 506 19.61 -19.71 -6.60
C VAL A 506 19.41 -21.04 -5.87
N ALA A 507 19.78 -22.16 -6.48
CA ALA A 507 19.76 -23.48 -5.86
C ALA A 507 21.00 -23.79 -5.01
N TYR A 508 22.08 -23.01 -5.08
CA TYR A 508 23.34 -23.25 -4.35
C TYR A 508 23.23 -23.06 -2.83
N SER A 509 23.75 -24.02 -2.07
CA SER A 509 23.89 -23.90 -0.60
C SER A 509 24.74 -22.70 -0.19
N GLU A 510 24.68 -22.29 1.08
CA GLU A 510 25.49 -21.18 1.59
C GLU A 510 26.99 -21.44 1.39
N GLN A 511 27.43 -22.70 1.59
CA GLN A 511 28.81 -23.12 1.39
C GLN A 511 29.20 -23.08 -0.09
N MET A 512 28.35 -23.56 -0.99
CA MET A 512 28.58 -23.46 -2.44
C MET A 512 28.67 -22.01 -2.90
N LEU A 513 27.81 -21.11 -2.39
CA LEU A 513 27.91 -19.68 -2.69
C LEU A 513 29.22 -19.10 -2.16
N GLN A 514 29.63 -19.45 -0.94
CA GLN A 514 30.88 -18.95 -0.34
C GLN A 514 32.11 -19.37 -1.17
N ASP A 515 32.11 -20.60 -1.69
CA ASP A 515 33.23 -21.19 -2.40
C ASP A 515 33.25 -20.84 -3.90
N CYS A 516 32.08 -20.66 -4.53
CA CYS A 516 31.96 -20.34 -5.95
C CYS A 516 31.95 -18.84 -6.27
N LEU A 517 31.49 -17.97 -5.35
CA LEU A 517 31.39 -16.54 -5.63
C LEU A 517 32.70 -15.79 -5.37
N ASN A 518 33.13 -15.00 -6.36
CA ASN A 518 34.24 -14.06 -6.21
C ASN A 518 33.71 -12.68 -5.74
N ALA A 519 34.38 -12.08 -4.76
CA ALA A 519 34.03 -10.78 -4.18
C ALA A 519 33.96 -9.64 -5.23
N SER A 520 34.93 -9.58 -6.14
CA SER A 520 34.95 -8.57 -7.22
C SER A 520 33.77 -8.70 -8.18
N ILE A 521 33.37 -9.93 -8.52
CA ILE A 521 32.23 -10.21 -9.40
C ILE A 521 30.91 -9.86 -8.69
N VAL A 522 30.81 -10.13 -7.37
CA VAL A 522 29.64 -9.73 -6.58
C VAL A 522 29.48 -8.21 -6.58
N ALA A 523 30.58 -7.46 -6.43
CA ALA A 523 30.54 -5.99 -6.48
C ALA A 523 30.18 -5.46 -7.89
N GLU A 524 30.71 -6.08 -8.95
CA GLU A 524 30.43 -5.70 -10.34
C GLU A 524 28.97 -5.98 -10.75
N LYS A 525 28.43 -7.14 -10.33
CA LYS A 525 27.10 -7.63 -10.70
C LYS A 525 26.05 -7.49 -9.60
N LEU A 526 26.29 -6.56 -8.67
CA LEU A 526 25.46 -6.35 -7.48
C LEU A 526 23.98 -6.14 -7.82
N GLU A 527 23.68 -5.31 -8.82
CA GLU A 527 22.29 -5.05 -9.26
C GLU A 527 21.62 -6.33 -9.76
N SER A 528 22.29 -7.11 -10.62
CA SER A 528 21.73 -8.35 -11.18
C SER A 528 21.54 -9.43 -10.12
N LEU A 529 22.50 -9.59 -9.20
CA LEU A 529 22.40 -10.56 -8.10
C LEU A 529 21.30 -10.16 -7.10
N GLY A 530 21.07 -8.86 -6.91
CA GLY A 530 19.99 -8.35 -6.07
C GLY A 530 18.59 -8.68 -6.60
N LEU A 531 18.44 -9.04 -7.88
CA LEU A 531 17.17 -9.46 -8.48
C LEU A 531 16.83 -10.94 -8.22
N TYR A 532 17.82 -11.76 -7.86
CA TYR A 532 17.58 -13.19 -7.68
C TYR A 532 16.90 -13.50 -6.34
N PRO A 533 15.95 -14.47 -6.31
CA PRO A 533 15.20 -14.87 -5.12
C PRO A 533 16.04 -15.73 -4.18
N PHE A 534 17.19 -15.21 -3.75
CA PHE A 534 18.02 -15.85 -2.74
C PHE A 534 17.26 -15.97 -1.41
N SER A 535 17.55 -17.04 -0.67
CA SER A 535 17.00 -17.24 0.67
C SER A 535 17.62 -16.29 1.69
N GLU A 536 16.96 -16.12 2.84
CA GLU A 536 17.50 -15.38 4.00
C GLU A 536 18.87 -15.89 4.46
N GLN A 537 19.19 -17.16 4.19
CA GLN A 537 20.46 -17.78 4.57
C GLN A 537 21.58 -17.50 3.56
N GLN A 538 21.22 -17.23 2.29
CA GLN A 538 22.18 -16.96 1.21
C GLN A 538 22.64 -15.50 1.17
N PHE A 539 21.76 -14.53 1.44
CA PHE A 539 22.12 -13.10 1.41
C PHE A 539 23.29 -12.69 2.30
N PRO A 540 23.48 -13.24 3.53
CA PRO A 540 24.67 -12.97 4.34
C PRO A 540 25.98 -13.29 3.63
N ILE A 541 26.01 -14.29 2.75
CA ILE A 541 27.19 -14.65 1.95
C ILE A 541 27.50 -13.55 0.93
N LEU A 542 26.48 -13.03 0.24
CA LEU A 542 26.64 -11.92 -0.69
C LEU A 542 27.11 -10.65 0.01
N LYS A 543 26.54 -10.33 1.19
CA LYS A 543 27.01 -9.20 2.02
C LYS A 543 28.48 -9.38 2.38
N LYS A 544 28.87 -10.55 2.88
CA LYS A 544 30.26 -10.82 3.27
C LYS A 544 31.23 -10.62 2.10
N LYS A 545 30.89 -11.11 0.92
CA LYS A 545 31.68 -10.91 -0.31
C LYS A 545 31.78 -9.43 -0.69
N LEU A 546 30.73 -8.64 -0.45
CA LEU A 546 30.76 -7.20 -0.67
C LEU A 546 31.63 -6.47 0.36
N ASP A 547 31.59 -6.88 1.63
CA ASP A 547 32.44 -6.35 2.72
C ASP A 547 33.92 -6.60 2.46
N GLU A 548 34.28 -7.72 1.80
CA GLU A 548 35.65 -8.02 1.38
C GLU A 548 36.19 -6.99 0.36
N VAL A 549 35.33 -6.40 -0.47
CA VAL A 549 35.70 -5.36 -1.45
C VAL A 549 35.74 -3.97 -0.81
N TYR A 550 34.85 -3.70 0.15
CA TYR A 550 34.64 -2.37 0.75
C TYR A 550 34.74 -2.40 2.28
N PRO A 551 35.94 -2.66 2.86
CA PRO A 551 36.11 -2.82 4.30
C PRO A 551 35.81 -1.54 5.11
N ASP A 552 36.06 -0.39 4.50
CA ASP A 552 35.92 0.95 5.10
C ASP A 552 34.53 1.56 4.93
N GLY A 553 33.58 0.81 4.36
CA GLY A 553 32.23 1.27 4.07
C GLY A 553 31.96 1.42 2.58
N TYR A 554 30.68 1.41 2.22
CA TYR A 554 30.26 1.35 0.82
C TYR A 554 30.19 2.76 0.21
N PRO A 555 30.73 2.95 -1.01
CA PRO A 555 30.49 4.17 -1.79
C PRO A 555 29.00 4.36 -2.09
N GLU A 556 28.56 5.61 -2.29
CA GLU A 556 27.15 5.95 -2.59
C GLU A 556 26.59 5.13 -3.77
N VAL A 557 27.39 4.97 -4.81
CA VAL A 557 27.04 4.19 -6.01
C VAL A 557 26.77 2.71 -5.68
N VAL A 558 27.46 2.14 -4.69
CA VAL A 558 27.24 0.77 -4.23
C VAL A 558 25.99 0.69 -3.35
N ILE A 559 25.81 1.68 -2.47
CA ILE A 559 24.68 1.74 -1.54
C ILE A 559 23.35 1.77 -2.29
N GLN A 560 23.25 2.57 -3.36
CA GLN A 560 22.05 2.66 -4.19
C GLN A 560 21.69 1.33 -4.91
N ARG A 561 22.59 0.35 -4.90
CA ARG A 561 22.47 -0.93 -5.63
C ARG A 561 22.33 -2.16 -4.74
N LEU A 562 22.32 -1.99 -3.42
CA LEU A 562 22.36 -3.12 -2.49
C LEU A 562 21.18 -4.09 -2.66
N GLY A 563 20.04 -3.64 -3.19
CA GLY A 563 18.88 -4.50 -3.36
C GLY A 563 18.47 -5.12 -2.01
N SER A 564 18.11 -6.40 -2.05
CA SER A 564 17.76 -7.17 -0.85
C SER A 564 18.90 -7.36 0.17
N ILE A 565 20.17 -7.11 -0.20
CA ILE A 565 21.31 -7.21 0.72
C ILE A 565 21.21 -6.15 1.83
N ILE A 566 20.53 -5.03 1.59
CA ILE A 566 20.32 -3.96 2.57
C ILE A 566 19.70 -4.46 3.89
N ARG A 567 18.94 -5.56 3.85
CA ARG A 567 18.29 -6.17 5.03
C ARG A 567 19.28 -6.76 6.03
N PHE A 568 20.49 -7.06 5.58
CA PHE A 568 21.56 -7.66 6.39
C PHE A 568 22.60 -6.62 6.82
N VAL A 569 22.43 -5.37 6.42
CA VAL A 569 23.25 -4.24 6.86
C VAL A 569 22.89 -3.92 8.31
N THR A 570 23.93 -3.69 9.12
CA THR A 570 23.82 -3.32 10.52
C THR A 570 24.03 -1.82 10.73
N SER A 571 23.67 -1.31 11.91
CA SER A 571 23.93 0.10 12.24
C SER A 571 25.43 0.44 12.19
N GLN A 572 26.31 -0.51 12.52
CA GLN A 572 27.76 -0.34 12.43
C GLN A 572 28.27 -0.21 10.99
N ASP A 573 27.65 -0.94 10.06
CA ASP A 573 27.96 -0.79 8.63
C ASP A 573 27.60 0.63 8.15
N VAL A 574 26.41 1.12 8.53
CA VAL A 574 25.91 2.46 8.14
C VAL A 574 26.73 3.60 8.76
N GLU A 575 27.31 3.41 9.94
CA GLU A 575 28.17 4.43 10.56
C GLU A 575 29.38 4.79 9.69
N LYS A 576 29.84 3.85 8.84
CA LYS A 576 30.92 4.05 7.88
C LYS A 576 30.48 4.78 6.60
N TRP A 577 29.18 4.94 6.37
CA TRP A 577 28.65 5.47 5.13
C TRP A 577 28.60 7.00 5.12
N ASN A 578 28.67 7.56 3.91
CA ASN A 578 28.48 8.98 3.66
C ASN A 578 27.12 9.22 3.00
N VAL A 579 26.08 9.47 3.81
CA VAL A 579 24.72 9.75 3.33
C VAL A 579 24.55 11.27 3.24
N THR A 580 24.69 11.84 2.05
CA THR A 580 24.76 13.31 1.89
C THR A 580 23.59 13.91 1.13
N SER A 581 22.92 13.14 0.26
CA SER A 581 21.85 13.61 -0.62
C SER A 581 20.47 13.08 -0.20
N VAL A 582 19.41 13.81 -0.56
CA VAL A 582 18.02 13.39 -0.29
C VAL A 582 17.64 12.19 -1.16
N GLU A 583 18.18 12.10 -2.37
CA GLU A 583 17.99 10.96 -3.29
C GLU A 583 18.57 9.68 -2.70
N MET A 584 19.77 9.76 -2.08
CA MET A 584 20.36 8.62 -1.40
C MET A 584 19.54 8.23 -0.18
N LEU A 585 19.08 9.20 0.62
CA LEU A 585 18.17 8.95 1.73
C LEU A 585 16.89 8.25 1.27
N ASP A 586 16.25 8.75 0.21
CA ASP A 586 15.05 8.16 -0.40
C ASP A 586 15.33 6.74 -0.91
N SER A 587 16.45 6.50 -1.59
CA SER A 587 16.81 5.16 -2.08
C SER A 587 17.00 4.12 -0.95
N LEU A 588 17.51 4.57 0.21
CA LEU A 588 17.74 3.75 1.39
C LEU A 588 16.47 3.51 2.19
N LEU A 589 15.57 4.50 2.25
CA LEU A 589 14.32 4.42 3.01
C LEU A 589 13.18 3.80 2.22
N ARG A 590 13.23 3.86 0.89
CA ARG A 590 12.21 3.27 0.03
C ARG A 590 12.12 1.77 0.33
N PRO A 591 10.92 1.24 0.62
CA PRO A 591 10.76 -0.19 0.77
C PRO A 591 11.14 -0.84 -0.56
N GLN A 592 12.30 -1.50 -0.59
CA GLN A 592 12.79 -2.06 -1.85
C GLN A 592 11.91 -3.23 -2.31
N GLU A 593 11.17 -3.88 -1.39
CA GLU A 593 10.08 -4.85 -1.63
C GLU A 593 9.17 -4.99 -0.40
N GLU A 594 7.98 -5.59 -0.56
CA GLU A 594 7.22 -6.11 0.57
C GLU A 594 8.12 -7.07 1.39
N GLY A 595 8.33 -6.75 2.67
CA GLY A 595 9.15 -7.53 3.61
C GLY A 595 10.63 -7.15 3.71
N ALA A 596 11.17 -6.30 2.83
CA ALA A 596 12.51 -5.73 2.98
C ALA A 596 12.50 -4.54 3.96
N VAL A 597 12.07 -4.79 5.20
CA VAL A 597 12.08 -3.78 6.24
C VAL A 597 13.49 -3.71 6.81
N ILE A 598 14.24 -2.67 6.44
CA ILE A 598 15.40 -2.24 7.23
C ILE A 598 14.89 -1.98 8.65
N ASN A 599 15.52 -2.59 9.66
CA ASN A 599 15.08 -2.43 11.03
C ASN A 599 15.13 -0.94 11.48
N SER A 600 14.39 -0.61 12.54
CA SER A 600 14.27 0.77 13.01
C SER A 600 15.60 1.37 13.46
N SER A 601 16.54 0.57 13.99
CA SER A 601 17.84 1.07 14.44
C SER A 601 18.75 1.47 13.28
N VAL A 602 18.83 0.64 12.23
CA VAL A 602 19.60 0.96 11.01
C VAL A 602 19.00 2.18 10.34
N THR A 603 17.68 2.24 10.25
CA THR A 603 16.95 3.39 9.69
C THR A 603 17.26 4.68 10.46
N ALA A 604 17.19 4.65 11.80
CA ALA A 604 17.53 5.79 12.63
C ALA A 604 19.01 6.20 12.45
N THR A 605 19.93 5.25 12.29
CA THR A 605 21.33 5.53 11.97
C THR A 605 21.49 6.21 10.62
N VAL A 606 20.78 5.76 9.57
CA VAL A 606 20.80 6.40 8.23
C VAL A 606 20.37 7.87 8.33
N ILE A 607 19.24 8.14 8.99
CA ILE A 607 18.73 9.51 9.18
C ILE A 607 19.72 10.35 9.99
N LYS A 608 20.30 9.78 11.05
CA LYS A 608 21.33 10.44 11.85
C LYS A 608 22.55 10.80 11.01
N ARG A 609 23.04 9.90 10.15
CA ARG A 609 24.18 10.16 9.25
C ARG A 609 23.87 11.28 8.27
N PHE A 610 22.67 11.28 7.69
CA PHE A 610 22.20 12.34 6.81
C PHE A 610 22.20 13.72 7.49
N MET A 611 21.69 13.79 8.71
CA MET A 611 21.65 15.05 9.48
C MET A 611 23.04 15.49 9.99
N LEU A 612 23.92 14.55 10.34
CA LEU A 612 25.32 14.87 10.72
C LEU A 612 26.10 15.51 9.57
N GLY A 613 25.70 15.28 8.32
CA GLY A 613 26.22 15.97 7.14
C GLY A 613 25.82 17.46 7.04
N GLY A 614 25.04 17.98 7.99
CA GLY A 614 24.59 19.38 8.01
C GLY A 614 23.29 19.63 7.23
N ASN A 615 22.62 18.58 6.76
CA ASN A 615 21.39 18.71 5.97
C ASN A 615 20.16 19.08 6.84
N PRO A 616 19.36 20.08 6.43
CA PRO A 616 18.18 20.50 7.18
C PRO A 616 16.99 19.54 7.00
N LEU A 617 16.07 19.51 7.97
CA LEU A 617 14.77 18.82 7.86
C LEU A 617 13.74 19.67 7.10
N ASN A 618 14.04 19.98 5.83
CA ASN A 618 13.14 20.72 4.96
C ASN A 618 12.00 19.84 4.41
N ALA A 619 11.11 20.43 3.60
CA ALA A 619 9.97 19.72 3.03
C ALA A 619 10.37 18.45 2.22
N SER A 620 11.43 18.50 1.42
CA SER A 620 11.89 17.36 0.61
C SER A 620 12.30 16.17 1.49
N VAL A 621 13.05 16.45 2.57
CA VAL A 621 13.46 15.44 3.55
C VAL A 621 12.26 14.87 4.30
N LEU A 622 11.34 15.72 4.78
CA LEU A 622 10.14 15.28 5.50
C LEU A 622 9.23 14.41 4.63
N ASN A 623 9.08 14.73 3.35
CA ASN A 623 8.36 13.91 2.38
C ASN A 623 9.04 12.55 2.16
N THR A 624 10.37 12.52 2.14
CA THR A 624 11.17 11.29 2.00
C THR A 624 11.03 10.38 3.22
N LEU A 625 11.05 10.95 4.43
CA LEU A 625 10.80 10.19 5.66
C LEU A 625 9.35 9.67 5.72
N GLY A 626 8.41 10.53 5.33
CA GLY A 626 6.98 10.26 5.35
C GLY A 626 6.47 9.77 6.71
N SER A 627 5.25 9.23 6.70
CA SER A 627 4.58 8.71 7.90
C SER A 627 5.33 7.56 8.59
N LYS A 628 6.16 6.83 7.84
CA LYS A 628 6.82 5.61 8.34
C LYS A 628 8.02 5.93 9.23
N TYR A 629 8.76 7.00 8.91
CA TYR A 629 10.05 7.26 9.54
C TYR A 629 10.12 8.59 10.31
N VAL A 630 9.17 9.51 10.11
CA VAL A 630 9.16 10.79 10.82
C VAL A 630 9.18 10.64 12.35
N CYS A 631 8.52 9.61 12.89
CA CYS A 631 8.45 9.32 14.32
C CYS A 631 9.75 8.71 14.90
N LEU A 632 10.76 8.42 14.07
CA LEU A 632 12.09 8.01 14.54
C LEU A 632 12.97 9.21 14.95
N LEU A 633 12.57 10.43 14.57
CA LEU A 633 13.27 11.65 14.94
C LEU A 633 13.05 12.01 16.41
N SER A 634 14.09 12.45 17.10
CA SER A 634 13.97 13.01 18.45
C SER A 634 13.18 14.32 18.46
N GLU A 635 12.64 14.68 19.62
CA GLU A 635 11.91 15.95 19.83
C GLU A 635 12.76 17.17 19.44
N ALA A 636 14.06 17.17 19.81
CA ALA A 636 14.98 18.24 19.44
C ALA A 636 15.19 18.35 17.93
N GLN A 637 15.24 17.21 17.21
CA GLN A 637 15.31 17.22 15.75
C GLN A 637 14.01 17.76 15.14
N LEU A 638 12.85 17.28 15.61
CA LEU A 638 11.54 17.76 15.14
C LEU A 638 11.34 19.26 15.38
N ASP A 639 11.89 19.80 16.46
CA ASP A 639 11.80 21.23 16.77
C ASP A 639 12.60 22.12 15.80
N THR A 640 13.57 21.55 15.05
CA THR A 640 14.31 22.29 14.00
C THR A 640 13.48 22.57 12.74
N ILE A 641 12.37 21.84 12.53
CA ILE A 641 11.49 22.00 11.38
C ILE A 641 10.92 23.43 11.37
N GLN A 642 10.97 24.08 10.20
CA GLN A 642 10.35 25.38 10.03
C GLN A 642 8.86 25.22 9.68
N PRO A 643 7.96 26.05 10.24
CA PRO A 643 6.53 25.95 9.92
C PRO A 643 6.22 26.00 8.42
N GLN A 644 6.93 26.83 7.64
CA GLN A 644 6.72 26.93 6.19
C GLN A 644 7.01 25.62 5.43
N ASP A 645 7.95 24.80 5.92
CA ASP A 645 8.27 23.51 5.28
C ASP A 645 7.05 22.59 5.29
N LEU A 646 6.25 22.61 6.36
CA LEU A 646 5.05 21.77 6.48
C LEU A 646 3.99 22.09 5.43
N ARG A 647 4.00 23.28 4.82
CA ARG A 647 3.09 23.62 3.72
C ARG A 647 3.40 22.85 2.45
N MET A 648 4.64 22.40 2.28
CA MET A 648 5.11 21.63 1.13
C MET A 648 5.23 20.13 1.43
N VAL A 649 4.79 19.70 2.62
CA VAL A 649 4.82 18.29 3.04
C VAL A 649 3.50 17.61 2.67
N ALA A 650 3.60 16.42 2.09
CA ALA A 650 2.49 15.52 1.88
C ALA A 650 1.91 15.08 3.22
N GLN A 651 0.67 14.59 3.22
CA GLN A 651 -0.01 14.22 4.46
C GLN A 651 0.79 13.17 5.26
N LEU A 652 1.12 13.50 6.51
CA LEU A 652 1.78 12.60 7.45
C LEU A 652 0.76 11.88 8.35
N ASN A 653 1.02 10.62 8.69
CA ASN A 653 0.33 9.90 9.74
C ASN A 653 1.26 9.76 10.95
N LEU A 654 0.82 10.31 12.08
CA LEU A 654 1.61 10.42 13.32
C LEU A 654 1.20 9.40 14.39
N SER A 655 0.44 8.37 14.03
CA SER A 655 -0.06 7.37 14.99
C SER A 655 1.05 6.64 15.75
N ALA A 656 2.23 6.48 15.13
CA ALA A 656 3.40 5.82 15.73
C ALA A 656 4.27 6.76 16.58
N CYS A 657 4.01 8.06 16.59
CA CYS A 657 4.79 9.05 17.33
C CYS A 657 4.40 9.05 18.81
N SER A 658 5.35 9.42 19.68
CA SER A 658 5.08 9.70 21.08
C SER A 658 4.23 10.98 21.23
N GLU A 659 3.56 11.12 22.38
CA GLU A 659 2.73 12.29 22.68
C GLU A 659 3.51 13.61 22.62
N LEU A 660 4.77 13.61 23.06
CA LEU A 660 5.65 14.77 22.99
C LEU A 660 6.02 15.10 21.53
N GLN A 661 6.38 14.11 20.72
CA GLN A 661 6.66 14.30 19.28
C GLN A 661 5.44 14.88 18.55
N LYS A 662 4.23 14.34 18.82
CA LYS A 662 2.97 14.85 18.28
C LYS A 662 2.75 16.31 18.68
N SER A 663 3.00 16.66 19.94
CA SER A 663 2.85 18.02 20.46
C SER A 663 3.80 19.02 19.79
N VAL A 664 5.06 18.63 19.54
CA VAL A 664 6.02 19.46 18.78
C VAL A 664 5.51 19.70 17.37
N LEU A 665 5.15 18.63 16.64
CA LEU A 665 4.67 18.72 15.26
C LEU A 665 3.37 19.51 15.15
N TYR A 666 2.43 19.35 16.09
CA TYR A 666 1.18 20.10 16.12
C TYR A 666 1.41 21.61 16.24
N ARG A 667 2.29 22.06 17.14
CA ARG A 667 2.60 23.49 17.29
C ARG A 667 3.18 24.07 15.99
N LYS A 668 4.08 23.34 15.33
CA LYS A 668 4.65 23.75 14.03
C LYS A 668 3.58 23.81 12.94
N ALA A 669 2.72 22.79 12.85
CA ALA A 669 1.65 22.72 11.86
C ALA A 669 0.59 23.82 12.08
N LYS A 670 0.23 24.11 13.33
CA LYS A 670 -0.67 25.21 13.67
C LYS A 670 -0.14 26.54 13.16
N LEU A 671 1.14 26.84 13.42
CA LEU A 671 1.79 28.06 12.91
C LEU A 671 1.82 28.08 11.37
N ALA A 672 2.01 26.94 10.72
CA ALA A 672 2.04 26.83 9.26
C ALA A 672 0.69 27.12 8.59
N PHE A 673 -0.42 26.75 9.25
CA PHE A 673 -1.75 26.71 8.64
C PHE A 673 -2.77 27.68 9.25
N GLN A 674 -2.52 28.29 10.41
CA GLN A 674 -3.51 29.11 11.14
C GLN A 674 -4.22 30.19 10.31
N ASP A 675 -3.59 30.71 9.27
CA ASP A 675 -4.13 31.77 8.41
C ASP A 675 -5.00 31.24 7.25
N GLU A 676 -5.14 29.92 7.12
CA GLU A 676 -5.90 29.29 6.05
C GLU A 676 -7.40 29.54 6.14
N LYS A 677 -7.98 29.96 5.01
CA LYS A 677 -9.41 30.27 4.87
C LYS A 677 -9.98 29.63 3.60
N PRO A 678 -11.23 29.14 3.63
CA PRO A 678 -12.15 29.11 4.76
C PRO A 678 -11.72 28.13 5.87
N GLN A 679 -12.35 28.18 7.04
CA GLN A 679 -11.97 27.41 8.24
C GLN A 679 -11.90 25.88 7.98
N GLN A 680 -12.68 25.37 7.02
CA GLN A 680 -12.63 23.97 6.61
C GLN A 680 -11.28 23.60 5.98
N ASN A 681 -10.62 24.50 5.25
CA ASN A 681 -9.29 24.27 4.70
C ASN A 681 -8.26 24.16 5.83
N PHE A 682 -8.32 25.05 6.82
CA PHE A 682 -7.49 24.93 8.02
C PHE A 682 -7.68 23.58 8.71
N TYR A 683 -8.93 23.16 8.93
CA TYR A 683 -9.23 21.88 9.59
C TYR A 683 -8.63 20.70 8.81
N ARG A 684 -8.81 20.64 7.48
CA ARG A 684 -8.27 19.55 6.65
C ARG A 684 -6.74 19.46 6.70
N LEU A 685 -6.06 20.61 6.78
CA LEU A 685 -4.60 20.67 6.85
C LEU A 685 -4.06 20.33 8.24
N ILE A 686 -4.74 20.74 9.31
CA ILE A 686 -4.31 20.47 10.69
C ILE A 686 -4.73 19.08 11.19
N GLN A 687 -5.77 18.46 10.61
CA GLN A 687 -6.35 17.18 11.02
C GLN A 687 -5.30 16.11 11.35
N PRO A 688 -4.26 15.86 10.52
CA PRO A 688 -3.29 14.79 10.79
C PRO A 688 -2.41 15.04 12.03
N TYR A 689 -2.37 16.27 12.51
CA TYR A 689 -1.56 16.71 13.64
C TYR A 689 -2.34 16.83 14.95
N LEU A 690 -3.68 16.66 14.93
CA LEU A 690 -4.55 16.92 16.08
C LEU A 690 -4.28 16.00 17.28
N GLY A 691 -3.64 14.85 17.08
CA GLY A 691 -3.16 14.02 18.19
C GLY A 691 -2.14 14.74 19.10
N GLY A 692 -1.57 15.86 18.67
CA GLY A 692 -0.70 16.72 19.47
C GLY A 692 -1.36 17.98 20.05
N ALA A 693 -2.67 18.15 19.87
CA ALA A 693 -3.37 19.38 20.25
C ALA A 693 -3.54 19.51 21.77
N SER A 694 -3.41 20.75 22.28
CA SER A 694 -3.69 21.05 23.69
C SER A 694 -5.20 21.13 23.95
N LEU A 695 -5.58 21.08 25.23
CA LEU A 695 -6.97 21.26 25.64
C LEU A 695 -7.55 22.61 25.17
N GLU A 696 -6.78 23.70 25.28
CA GLU A 696 -7.23 25.03 24.85
C GLU A 696 -7.53 25.06 23.36
N ASP A 697 -6.71 24.38 22.55
CA ASP A 697 -6.90 24.34 21.12
C ASP A 697 -8.07 23.44 20.70
N LEU A 698 -8.31 22.34 21.40
CA LEU A 698 -9.52 21.52 21.20
C LEU A 698 -10.79 22.28 21.57
N ARG A 699 -10.77 23.06 22.65
CA ARG A 699 -11.88 23.96 23.01
C ARG A 699 -12.09 25.03 21.94
N TRP A 700 -11.03 25.61 21.42
CA TRP A 700 -11.15 26.58 20.33
C TRP A 700 -11.74 25.94 19.07
N LEU A 701 -11.36 24.70 18.74
CA LEU A 701 -11.87 23.94 17.59
C LEU A 701 -13.35 23.58 17.73
N SER A 702 -13.84 23.28 18.94
CA SER A 702 -15.26 22.94 19.16
C SER A 702 -16.19 24.09 18.74
N HIS A 703 -15.73 25.33 18.82
CA HIS A 703 -16.48 26.52 18.40
C HIS A 703 -16.42 26.81 16.88
N LYS A 704 -15.88 25.91 16.06
CA LYS A 704 -15.64 26.14 14.61
C LYS A 704 -16.56 25.37 13.66
N ASP A 705 -17.67 24.82 14.14
CA ASP A 705 -18.62 24.01 13.33
C ASP A 705 -17.90 22.88 12.57
N LEU A 706 -17.18 22.06 13.32
CA LEU A 706 -16.42 20.94 12.79
C LEU A 706 -17.26 19.66 12.84
N ASN A 707 -16.94 18.73 11.94
CA ASN A 707 -17.41 17.35 11.99
C ASN A 707 -16.17 16.46 12.07
N MET A 708 -15.56 16.40 13.25
CA MET A 708 -14.37 15.58 13.47
C MET A 708 -14.72 14.11 13.31
N ASP A 709 -13.95 13.40 12.48
CA ASP A 709 -14.12 11.96 12.29
C ASP A 709 -13.83 11.22 13.60
N MET A 710 -14.59 10.18 13.92
CA MET A 710 -14.37 9.40 15.14
C MET A 710 -12.93 8.85 15.20
N ALA A 711 -12.40 8.40 14.06
CA ALA A 711 -11.01 7.97 13.95
C ALA A 711 -10.02 9.07 14.38
N THR A 712 -10.25 10.33 14.01
CA THR A 712 -9.42 11.45 14.46
C THR A 712 -9.61 11.73 15.96
N PHE A 713 -10.86 11.74 16.44
CA PHE A 713 -11.15 11.95 17.86
C PHE A 713 -10.46 10.93 18.77
N LEU A 714 -10.41 9.67 18.34
CA LEU A 714 -9.73 8.59 19.05
C LEU A 714 -8.20 8.73 19.09
N THR A 715 -7.62 9.58 18.24
CA THR A 715 -6.17 9.85 18.23
C THR A 715 -5.74 11.05 19.07
N LEU A 716 -6.71 11.81 19.61
CA LEU A 716 -6.45 12.96 20.46
C LEU A 716 -5.77 12.54 21.78
N GLN A 717 -5.04 13.48 22.39
CA GLN A 717 -4.40 13.22 23.68
C GLN A 717 -5.44 12.86 24.74
N GLU A 718 -5.28 11.69 25.37
CA GLU A 718 -6.23 11.21 26.38
C GLU A 718 -6.38 12.24 27.51
N SER A 719 -5.28 12.85 27.98
CA SER A 719 -5.30 13.89 29.01
C SER A 719 -6.18 15.09 28.63
N ALA A 720 -6.17 15.52 27.36
CA ALA A 720 -7.01 16.61 26.90
C ALA A 720 -8.47 16.18 26.72
N VAL A 721 -8.72 15.00 26.15
CA VAL A 721 -10.07 14.46 25.95
C VAL A 721 -10.81 14.30 27.28
N LEU A 722 -10.14 13.81 28.33
CA LEU A 722 -10.72 13.61 29.65
C LEU A 722 -11.23 14.89 30.33
N GLU A 723 -10.76 16.06 29.89
CA GLU A 723 -11.12 17.39 30.42
C GLU A 723 -12.16 18.13 29.53
N LEU A 724 -12.56 17.53 28.41
CA LEU A 724 -13.63 18.06 27.56
C LEU A 724 -15.01 17.78 28.18
N THR A 725 -15.91 18.76 28.06
CA THR A 725 -17.32 18.63 28.42
C THR A 725 -18.09 17.86 27.35
N PRO A 726 -19.26 17.27 27.68
CA PRO A 726 -20.14 16.64 26.70
C PRO A 726 -20.56 17.60 25.56
N LEU A 727 -20.73 18.88 25.88
CA LEU A 727 -21.04 19.90 24.87
C LEU A 727 -19.88 20.09 23.89
N GLU A 728 -18.64 20.24 24.38
CA GLU A 728 -17.46 20.38 23.53
C GLU A 728 -17.21 19.12 22.68
N VAL A 729 -17.42 17.92 23.24
CA VAL A 729 -17.30 16.66 22.47
C VAL A 729 -18.36 16.58 21.37
N ARG A 730 -19.61 16.97 21.68
CA ARG A 730 -20.68 17.05 20.70
C ARG A 730 -20.33 18.03 19.58
N ASP A 731 -19.81 19.20 19.92
CA ASP A 731 -19.53 20.25 18.95
C ASP A 731 -18.25 19.97 18.13
N LEU A 732 -17.30 19.19 18.67
CA LEU A 732 -16.15 18.67 17.91
C LEU A 732 -16.54 17.59 16.90
N LEU A 733 -17.29 16.57 17.36
CA LEU A 733 -17.73 15.45 16.51
C LEU A 733 -18.85 15.85 15.55
N GLY A 734 -19.65 16.85 15.94
CA GLY A 734 -20.85 17.28 15.25
C GLY A 734 -21.76 16.09 14.92
N GLU A 735 -21.94 15.87 13.63
CA GLU A 735 -22.77 14.80 13.06
C GLU A 735 -22.31 13.37 13.37
N ASN A 736 -21.03 13.19 13.74
CA ASN A 736 -20.43 11.90 14.06
C ASN A 736 -20.63 11.50 15.54
N VAL A 737 -21.30 12.34 16.34
CA VAL A 737 -21.51 12.09 17.78
C VAL A 737 -22.21 10.76 18.06
N LYS A 738 -23.05 10.26 17.14
CA LYS A 738 -23.77 8.98 17.25
C LYS A 738 -22.83 7.78 17.33
N GLU A 739 -21.68 7.84 16.66
CA GLU A 739 -20.69 6.77 16.61
C GLU A 739 -20.03 6.50 17.97
N LEU A 740 -20.13 7.44 18.93
CA LEU A 740 -19.61 7.24 20.28
C LEU A 740 -20.17 5.93 20.88
N LYS A 741 -21.45 5.62 20.60
CA LYS A 741 -22.15 4.46 21.18
C LYS A 741 -21.47 3.14 20.83
N ASP A 742 -21.00 3.02 19.59
CA ASP A 742 -20.34 1.83 19.07
C ASP A 742 -18.92 1.70 19.65
N HIS A 743 -18.30 2.84 19.98
CA HIS A 743 -16.94 2.92 20.51
C HIS A 743 -16.89 3.05 22.05
N ARG A 744 -18.01 2.89 22.77
CA ARG A 744 -18.10 3.05 24.24
C ARG A 744 -17.15 2.16 25.05
N ARG A 745 -16.69 1.05 24.45
CA ARG A 745 -15.76 0.09 25.07
C ARG A 745 -14.30 0.49 24.88
N ILE A 746 -14.01 1.47 24.03
CA ILE A 746 -12.65 1.99 23.86
C ILE A 746 -12.24 2.72 25.14
N PRO A 747 -11.01 2.48 25.67
CA PRO A 747 -10.56 3.02 26.94
C PRO A 747 -10.79 4.53 27.10
N VAL A 748 -10.32 5.35 26.15
CA VAL A 748 -10.42 6.82 26.22
C VAL A 748 -11.87 7.31 26.36
N ILE A 749 -12.79 6.74 25.57
CA ILE A 749 -14.22 7.07 25.64
C ILE A 749 -14.81 6.58 26.97
N SER A 750 -14.50 5.36 27.38
CA SER A 750 -15.03 4.77 28.62
C SER A 750 -14.57 5.53 29.88
N HIS A 751 -13.34 6.06 29.87
CA HIS A 751 -12.78 6.86 30.95
C HIS A 751 -13.41 8.25 30.98
N TRP A 752 -13.55 8.88 29.81
CA TRP A 752 -14.22 10.16 29.66
C TRP A 752 -15.66 10.09 30.18
N ILE A 753 -16.44 9.10 29.75
CA ILE A 753 -17.83 8.88 30.21
C ILE A 753 -17.90 8.78 31.75
N ARG A 754 -16.97 8.06 32.38
CA ARG A 754 -16.94 7.88 33.85
C ARG A 754 -16.65 9.18 34.62
N ARG A 755 -16.05 10.19 33.97
CA ARG A 755 -15.82 11.51 34.58
C ARG A 755 -17.05 12.41 34.52
N GLN A 756 -17.97 12.17 33.59
CA GLN A 756 -19.17 12.99 33.39
C GLN A 756 -20.32 12.59 34.33
N THR A 757 -21.24 13.52 34.59
CA THR A 757 -22.52 13.21 35.26
C THR A 757 -23.52 12.67 34.25
N ALA A 758 -24.48 11.86 34.71
CA ALA A 758 -25.55 11.34 33.85
C ALA A 758 -26.31 12.47 33.12
N ALA A 759 -26.65 13.55 33.85
CA ALA A 759 -27.32 14.73 33.27
C ALA A 759 -26.48 15.45 32.21
N ALA A 760 -25.15 15.50 32.36
CA ALA A 760 -24.30 16.13 31.35
C ALA A 760 -24.21 15.28 30.07
N LEU A 761 -24.27 13.96 30.18
CA LEU A 761 -24.25 13.05 29.03
C LEU A 761 -25.56 13.05 28.24
N GLU A 762 -26.70 13.40 28.85
CA GLU A 762 -27.98 13.55 28.16
C GLU A 762 -27.93 14.64 27.06
N VAL A 763 -27.08 15.65 27.22
CA VAL A 763 -26.86 16.73 26.24
C VAL A 763 -26.38 16.20 24.87
N LEU A 764 -25.79 15.01 24.84
CA LEU A 764 -25.37 14.35 23.61
C LEU A 764 -26.54 13.87 22.76
N GLY A 765 -27.74 13.67 23.33
CA GLY A 765 -28.95 13.30 22.59
C GLY A 765 -28.95 11.91 21.96
N ILE A 766 -28.05 11.02 22.37
CA ILE A 766 -27.83 9.68 21.75
C ILE A 766 -28.26 8.51 22.64
N GLY A 767 -29.06 8.78 23.69
CA GLY A 767 -29.58 7.75 24.59
C GLY A 767 -28.49 7.04 25.39
N TYR A 768 -27.47 7.78 25.82
CA TYR A 768 -26.37 7.24 26.60
C TYR A 768 -26.78 6.91 28.03
N ILE A 769 -26.45 5.70 28.49
CA ILE A 769 -26.63 5.27 29.89
C ILE A 769 -25.23 5.14 30.49
N GLY A 770 -24.85 6.06 31.39
CA GLY A 770 -23.52 6.10 32.01
C GLY A 770 -23.29 7.36 32.86
N GLY A 771 -22.07 7.52 33.39
CA GLY A 771 -21.67 8.66 34.20
C GLY A 771 -21.92 8.51 35.70
N LYS A 772 -21.44 9.47 36.49
CA LYS A 772 -21.68 9.53 37.93
C LYS A 772 -23.18 9.83 38.19
N PRO A 773 -23.84 9.10 39.11
CA PRO A 773 -25.21 9.41 39.49
C PRO A 773 -25.31 10.86 39.98
N SER A 774 -26.34 11.58 39.54
CA SER A 774 -26.62 12.92 40.07
C SER A 774 -27.09 12.80 41.53
N GLY A 775 -26.23 13.21 42.47
CA GLY A 775 -26.53 13.31 43.89
C GLY A 775 -25.95 12.17 44.73
N TYR A 776 -25.08 12.53 45.67
CA TYR A 776 -24.75 11.66 46.81
C TYR A 776 -25.42 12.24 48.06
N ILE A 777 -26.07 11.37 48.85
CA ILE A 777 -26.39 11.68 50.24
C ILE A 777 -25.10 11.43 51.04
N VAL A 778 -24.50 12.49 51.57
CA VAL A 778 -23.49 12.35 52.62
C VAL A 778 -24.23 11.95 53.89
N ILE A 779 -24.16 10.69 54.28
CA ILE A 779 -24.61 10.24 55.60
C ILE A 779 -23.48 10.62 56.58
N PRO A 780 -23.68 11.54 57.54
CA PRO A 780 -22.67 11.82 58.55
C PRO A 780 -22.46 10.55 59.37
N GLN A 781 -21.22 10.09 59.50
CA GLN A 781 -20.92 9.03 60.45
C GLN A 781 -21.21 9.52 61.87
N ILE A 782 -22.27 8.98 62.47
CA ILE A 782 -22.51 9.13 63.90
C ILE A 782 -21.40 8.38 64.61
N GLY A 783 -20.53 9.12 65.28
CA GLY A 783 -19.43 8.58 66.06
C GLY A 783 -19.93 7.61 67.13
N ARG A 784 -19.29 6.45 67.21
CA ARG A 784 -19.16 5.71 68.46
C ARG A 784 -17.70 5.69 68.85
N MET A 785 -17.34 6.58 69.78
CA MET A 785 -16.17 6.42 70.64
C MET A 785 -16.46 5.37 71.71
N SER A 786 -15.36 4.71 72.10
CA SER A 786 -15.15 3.88 73.30
C SER A 786 -15.69 2.45 73.17
N SER A 787 -15.00 1.36 73.49
CA SER A 787 -13.73 1.03 74.17
C SER A 787 -13.82 -0.51 74.38
N LEU A 788 -12.86 -1.40 74.16
CA LEU A 788 -11.64 -1.71 74.93
C LEU A 788 -11.04 -3.02 74.36
N ASP A 789 -9.79 -3.26 74.72
CA ASP A 789 -8.81 -4.27 74.27
C ASP A 789 -9.22 -5.77 74.20
N PRO A 790 -8.48 -6.58 73.40
CA PRO A 790 -8.67 -8.01 73.25
C PRO A 790 -7.74 -8.81 74.20
N SER A 791 -8.30 -9.73 74.99
CA SER A 791 -7.52 -10.87 75.51
C SER A 791 -8.41 -12.05 75.91
N ALA A 792 -7.83 -13.25 75.78
CA ALA A 792 -8.26 -14.56 76.28
C ALA A 792 -9.17 -15.43 75.39
N SER A 793 -8.49 -16.24 74.57
CA SER A 793 -8.71 -17.67 74.32
C SER A 793 -9.80 -18.40 75.14
N ALA A 794 -10.68 -19.14 74.45
CA ALA A 794 -10.85 -20.60 74.62
C ALA A 794 -11.92 -21.15 73.67
N ALA A 795 -11.73 -22.41 73.29
CA ALA A 795 -12.46 -23.19 72.30
C ALA A 795 -13.90 -23.53 72.69
N ALA A 796 -14.77 -23.66 71.67
CA ALA A 796 -15.80 -24.70 71.62
C ALA A 796 -16.33 -24.84 70.18
N GLN A 797 -16.11 -26.03 69.61
CA GLN A 797 -16.82 -26.54 68.43
C GLN A 797 -18.29 -26.77 68.78
N LEU A 798 -19.22 -26.52 67.85
CA LEU A 798 -20.24 -27.49 67.45
C LEU A 798 -21.08 -27.01 66.25
N HIS A 799 -21.41 -28.00 65.43
CA HIS A 799 -21.95 -27.99 64.08
C HIS A 799 -23.34 -27.37 63.92
N SER A 800 -23.63 -26.87 62.70
CA SER A 800 -24.89 -27.19 61.99
C SER A 800 -24.76 -27.00 60.46
N PRO A 801 -25.29 -27.92 59.64
CA PRO A 801 -25.15 -27.95 58.19
C PRO A 801 -26.41 -27.38 57.49
N SER A 802 -26.28 -26.34 56.67
CA SER A 802 -27.39 -25.90 55.79
C SER A 802 -26.93 -25.28 54.47
N ILE A 803 -25.65 -25.38 54.11
CA ILE A 803 -25.10 -24.75 52.90
C ILE A 803 -24.87 -25.77 51.76
N THR A 804 -25.02 -27.07 52.02
CA THR A 804 -24.81 -28.13 51.02
C THR A 804 -26.02 -28.44 50.14
N LEU A 805 -27.17 -27.78 50.32
CA LEU A 805 -28.39 -28.01 49.53
C LEU A 805 -28.68 -26.96 48.45
N LEU A 806 -27.92 -25.87 48.38
CA LEU A 806 -28.07 -24.83 47.33
C LEU A 806 -27.10 -24.99 46.15
N LEU A 807 -26.08 -25.85 46.27
CA LEU A 807 -25.10 -26.10 45.22
C LEU A 807 -25.41 -27.30 44.32
N LEU A 808 -26.47 -28.08 44.61
CA LEU A 808 -26.91 -29.23 43.81
C LEU A 808 -28.05 -28.90 42.82
N SER A 809 -28.72 -27.75 42.95
CA SER A 809 -29.78 -27.33 42.00
C SER A 809 -29.24 -26.61 40.76
N PHE A 810 -28.01 -26.09 40.80
CA PHE A 810 -27.38 -25.44 39.64
C PHE A 810 -26.70 -26.41 38.67
N TRP A 811 -26.51 -27.68 39.04
CA TRP A 811 -25.82 -28.67 38.22
C TRP A 811 -26.75 -29.57 37.38
N LEU A 812 -28.07 -29.51 37.62
CA LEU A 812 -29.07 -30.35 36.92
C LEU A 812 -29.91 -29.61 35.87
N LEU A 813 -29.73 -28.29 35.69
CA LEU A 813 -30.42 -27.50 34.66
C LEU A 813 -29.56 -27.17 33.43
N SER A 814 -28.30 -27.60 33.40
CA SER A 814 -27.36 -27.43 32.28
C SER A 814 -27.31 -28.63 31.32
N HIS A 815 -28.18 -29.62 31.48
CA HIS A 815 -28.43 -30.67 30.50
C HIS A 815 -29.93 -30.81 30.25
N LEU A 816 -30.50 -29.86 29.51
CA LEU A 816 -31.68 -29.99 28.63
C LEU A 816 -32.08 -28.59 28.09
N ALA A 817 -31.37 -28.13 27.06
CA ALA A 817 -31.83 -27.21 26.01
C ALA A 817 -30.76 -27.12 24.92
#